data_AF-A0AA88SQ66-F1
#
_entry.id   AF-A0AA88SQ66-F1
#
_cell.length_a   1.000
_cell.length_b   1.000
_cell.length_c   1.000
_cell.angle_alpha   90.00
_cell.angle_beta   90.00
_cell.angle_gamma   90.00
#
_symmetry.space_group_name_H-M   'P 1'
#
loop_
_entity.id
_entity.type
_entity.pdbx_description
1 polymer ?
#
loop_
_entity_poly.entity_id
_entity_poly.type
_entity_poly.pdbx_seq_one_letter_code
_entity_poly.pdbx_strand_id
1 'polypeptide(L)'
;MDAAEFRRRGREMVDYVADYLEKIEQRPVYPDVEPGYLRSLIPHEAPLEPETYEDIMKDVERVIMPGITHWHSPYFYAYFPCASSYPAMLGDMLSGAIGCIGFSWAASPACTELETVMLDWLAKMLQLPECFIAGTDGHGGGVIQGTASEATLMSLLAARCKAIRRAQATNAKTPEAEILSKLVAYTSEQAHSSVERAALIGGVMMRKVPTDKSYAVGGDVLKKMVEEDKAAGLIPFYFCATLGTTPSCAFDHITELGPVCNEENIWMHIDAAYAGSAFICPEFRPLLNGVELADSFNFNPHKWLLVNFDCSAMWVKKRTDIIGAFKMEPLYLKHENQESGLVTDYRHWQIPLGRRFRSLKLWFVFRMYGLKGLQAHIRKQVALAKEFESLVRADKRFEICAEVIMGLVCFRLKGSNELNQNLLKQISKSREIHLVPCQLSGRFVLRFAVCARTTESRHIQQAWRHITQLTFELLQENKSSHSHSISASSKQLFKEMGSKQKIGYKCRIAGVFLLLLASIAALVAVAVIQDTWRFKKYSEEYGIVIDSGSSRSNVHLYKWPGEKQNETGVVTEIMNCRVAGDGISEMNVDPQKDAESWKAFKDCMDKITEVIPSEKHNSTILFLGATAGMRLLHEKDPQRSSEILANLRKYLSSLPFSFQNASIITGQEEGLYGWITVNYLMGNFLEKNLWNTYVRPAGAKTVGSMDLGGASTQIAFAVQDNLGGSDYMRVKLYGYPYNVYTYSFLCYGKNEAEKRVLDKIIQASPDTNNIKNPCYQEGFNITLNASAIYDTECTKKPRNYSPEQRFFMVGAADSDKCRSIVKSIFDFKTCSSSQCSFNGVSQPPVTGDFMAYAGFYYTAKVLQLIGTSDLDEFSSSVRKFCHKHWSVVRTEADGMPDKYLRTFCYAANYVFTLLTDGYKFDKESWKNINFKREVKKTSIGWSLGYMLSMSNMIPSEVEEIPPLTNPVFAGLIFLFSALTIVTAVLVFIILIRTCY
;
A
#
# COMPACT_ATOMS: atom_id res chain seq x y z
N MET A 1 13.28 -14.31 37.06
CA MET A 1 12.73 -15.68 37.21
C MET A 1 13.89 -16.66 37.26
N ASP A 2 13.92 -17.58 38.24
CA ASP A 2 14.93 -18.64 38.34
C ASP A 2 14.37 -20.01 37.90
N ALA A 3 15.15 -21.09 38.05
CA ALA A 3 14.74 -22.43 37.61
C ALA A 3 13.61 -23.05 38.45
N ALA A 4 13.49 -22.73 39.74
CA ALA A 4 12.41 -23.25 40.58
C ALA A 4 11.09 -22.58 40.17
N GLU A 5 11.14 -21.27 39.96
CA GLU A 5 10.02 -20.48 39.50
C GLU A 5 9.60 -20.88 38.08
N PHE A 6 10.55 -21.05 37.16
CA PHE A 6 10.27 -21.54 35.81
C PHE A 6 9.53 -22.89 35.81
N ARG A 7 9.92 -23.84 36.68
CA ARG A 7 9.21 -25.13 36.78
C ARG A 7 7.78 -24.97 37.27
N ARG A 8 7.55 -24.08 38.24
CA ARG A 8 6.20 -23.77 38.74
C ARG A 8 5.35 -23.14 37.63
N ARG A 9 5.82 -22.04 37.04
CA ARG A 9 5.08 -21.28 36.00
C ARG A 9 4.93 -22.06 34.71
N GLY A 10 5.91 -22.89 34.36
CA GLY A 10 5.83 -23.80 33.22
C GLY A 10 4.69 -24.81 33.37
N ARG A 11 4.45 -25.37 34.58
CA ARG A 11 3.29 -26.23 34.83
C ARG A 11 1.98 -25.46 34.72
N GLU A 12 1.90 -24.28 35.34
CA GLU A 12 0.71 -23.42 35.26
C GLU A 12 0.37 -23.05 33.81
N MET A 13 1.36 -22.75 32.98
CA MET A 13 1.16 -22.46 31.55
C MET A 13 0.71 -23.69 30.76
N VAL A 14 1.24 -24.88 31.06
CA VAL A 14 0.79 -26.13 30.43
C VAL A 14 -0.69 -26.39 30.75
N ASP A 15 -1.07 -26.24 32.01
CA ASP A 15 -2.47 -26.41 32.44
C ASP A 15 -3.37 -25.37 31.77
N TYR A 16 -2.94 -24.10 31.72
CA TYR A 16 -3.65 -23.03 31.03
C TYR A 16 -3.88 -23.31 29.54
N VAL A 17 -2.83 -23.74 28.82
CA VAL A 17 -2.92 -24.04 27.38
C VAL A 17 -3.85 -25.22 27.12
N ALA A 18 -3.78 -26.28 27.93
CA ALA A 18 -4.68 -27.43 27.82
C ALA A 18 -6.14 -27.01 28.04
N ASP A 19 -6.41 -26.29 29.14
CA ASP A 19 -7.74 -25.77 29.46
C ASP A 19 -8.28 -24.85 28.37
N TYR A 20 -7.45 -23.93 27.87
CA TYR A 20 -7.82 -23.03 26.79
C TYR A 20 -8.25 -23.79 25.53
N LEU A 21 -7.48 -24.80 25.11
CA LEU A 21 -7.79 -25.57 23.90
C LEU A 21 -8.99 -26.50 24.07
N GLU A 22 -9.20 -27.08 25.25
CA GLU A 22 -10.35 -27.94 25.54
C GLU A 22 -11.65 -27.13 25.66
N LYS A 23 -11.59 -25.92 26.22
CA LYS A 23 -12.74 -25.04 26.45
C LYS A 23 -12.90 -23.97 25.36
N ILE A 24 -12.11 -24.01 24.29
CA ILE A 24 -12.09 -22.97 23.25
C ILE A 24 -13.45 -22.75 22.57
N GLU A 25 -14.30 -23.78 22.56
CA GLU A 25 -15.67 -23.73 22.02
C GLU A 25 -16.56 -22.71 22.76
N GLN A 26 -16.24 -22.40 24.02
CA GLN A 26 -16.99 -21.45 24.86
C GLN A 26 -16.60 -19.99 24.58
N ARG A 27 -15.56 -19.75 23.76
CA ARG A 27 -15.08 -18.41 23.42
C ARG A 27 -15.64 -17.98 22.06
N PRO A 28 -15.97 -16.68 21.87
CA PRO A 28 -16.42 -16.18 20.58
C PRO A 28 -15.31 -16.36 19.54
N VAL A 29 -15.57 -17.01 18.41
CA VAL A 29 -14.50 -17.34 17.44
C VAL A 29 -13.83 -16.10 16.84
N TYR A 30 -14.59 -15.00 16.71
CA TYR A 30 -14.15 -13.73 16.16
C TYR A 30 -14.36 -12.61 17.19
N PRO A 31 -13.37 -11.74 17.42
CA PRO A 31 -13.40 -10.77 18.52
C PRO A 31 -14.36 -9.60 18.28
N ASP A 32 -14.78 -8.97 19.39
CA ASP A 32 -15.59 -7.75 19.41
C ASP A 32 -14.73 -6.55 19.80
N VAL A 33 -13.82 -6.16 18.92
CA VAL A 33 -12.89 -5.05 19.16
C VAL A 33 -12.70 -4.22 17.91
N GLU A 34 -12.44 -2.94 18.10
CA GLU A 34 -12.11 -2.01 17.02
C GLU A 34 -10.59 -1.83 16.89
N PRO A 35 -10.09 -1.42 15.71
CA PRO A 35 -8.67 -1.10 15.52
C PRO A 35 -8.18 -0.10 16.57
N GLY A 36 -7.07 -0.46 17.25
CA GLY A 36 -6.47 0.36 18.31
C GLY A 36 -6.92 0.03 19.73
N TYR A 37 -7.90 -0.86 19.94
CA TYR A 37 -8.45 -1.20 21.28
C TYR A 37 -7.38 -1.52 22.34
N LEU A 38 -6.30 -2.20 21.94
CA LEU A 38 -5.26 -2.70 22.84
C LEU A 38 -4.42 -1.56 23.44
N ARG A 39 -4.21 -0.48 22.68
CA ARG A 39 -3.26 0.61 23.03
C ARG A 39 -3.64 1.34 24.31
N SER A 40 -4.94 1.46 24.60
CA SER A 40 -5.45 2.09 25.82
C SER A 40 -5.50 1.14 27.02
N LEU A 41 -5.32 -0.17 26.81
CA LEU A 41 -5.39 -1.18 27.86
C LEU A 41 -4.01 -1.57 28.44
N ILE A 42 -2.94 -1.14 27.77
CA ILE A 42 -1.54 -1.39 28.15
C ILE A 42 -0.82 -0.07 28.50
N PRO A 43 0.20 -0.09 29.38
CA PRO A 43 1.03 1.07 29.65
C PRO A 43 1.69 1.65 28.39
N HIS A 44 1.92 2.97 28.38
CA HIS A 44 2.58 3.65 27.26
C HIS A 44 4.09 3.38 27.16
N GLU A 45 4.69 2.91 28.25
CA GLU A 45 6.11 2.61 28.37
C GLU A 45 6.29 1.24 29.02
N ALA A 46 7.44 0.60 28.76
CA ALA A 46 7.80 -0.64 29.43
C ALA A 46 8.02 -0.41 30.94
N PRO A 47 7.70 -1.38 31.81
CA PRO A 47 7.89 -1.22 33.24
C PRO A 47 9.39 -1.14 33.58
N LEU A 48 9.74 -0.23 34.49
CA LEU A 48 11.13 -0.09 34.98
C LEU A 48 11.54 -1.28 35.85
N GLU A 49 10.61 -1.74 36.68
CA GLU A 49 10.77 -2.87 37.58
C GLU A 49 9.99 -4.09 37.07
N PRO A 50 10.44 -5.32 37.36
CA PRO A 50 9.73 -6.52 36.90
C PRO A 50 8.32 -6.62 37.51
N GLU A 51 7.33 -6.88 36.67
CA GLU A 51 5.97 -7.23 37.10
C GLU A 51 5.88 -8.72 37.48
N THR A 52 4.85 -9.07 38.25
CA THR A 52 4.64 -10.46 38.68
C THR A 52 4.05 -11.31 37.54
N TYR A 53 4.34 -12.62 37.54
CA TYR A 53 3.75 -13.54 36.57
C TYR A 53 2.22 -13.57 36.66
N GLU A 54 1.69 -13.49 37.89
CA GLU A 54 0.25 -13.43 38.15
C GLU A 54 -0.42 -12.23 37.47
N ASP A 55 0.19 -11.05 37.53
CA ASP A 55 -0.38 -9.84 36.92
C ASP A 55 -0.31 -9.92 35.39
N ILE A 56 0.79 -10.45 34.84
CA ILE A 56 0.91 -10.72 33.40
C ILE A 56 -0.19 -11.69 32.94
N MET A 57 -0.43 -12.79 33.66
CA MET A 57 -1.46 -13.77 33.27
C MET A 57 -2.89 -13.25 33.44
N LYS A 58 -3.15 -12.38 34.42
CA LYS A 58 -4.44 -11.66 34.50
C LYS A 58 -4.65 -10.80 33.26
N ASP A 59 -3.60 -10.12 32.79
CA ASP A 59 -3.66 -9.28 31.61
C ASP A 59 -3.78 -10.08 30.30
N VAL A 60 -3.25 -11.30 30.23
CA VAL A 60 -3.52 -12.22 29.10
C VAL A 60 -5.04 -12.42 28.93
N GLU A 61 -5.78 -12.73 29.99
CA GLU A 61 -7.24 -12.90 29.88
C GLU A 61 -8.00 -11.59 29.74
N ARG A 62 -7.56 -10.53 30.45
CA ARG A 62 -8.25 -9.23 30.46
C ARG A 62 -8.07 -8.45 29.16
N VAL A 63 -6.91 -8.54 28.53
CA VAL A 63 -6.46 -7.59 27.50
C VAL A 63 -6.12 -8.29 26.17
N ILE A 64 -5.49 -9.46 26.23
CA ILE A 64 -5.09 -10.20 25.02
C ILE A 64 -6.26 -11.01 24.47
N MET A 65 -6.81 -11.93 25.26
CA MET A 65 -7.84 -12.87 24.84
C MET A 65 -9.08 -12.22 24.19
N PRO A 66 -9.59 -11.04 24.61
CA PRO A 66 -10.73 -10.39 23.96
C PRO A 66 -10.48 -9.98 22.50
N GLY A 67 -9.22 -9.79 22.09
CA GLY A 67 -8.87 -9.47 20.70
C GLY A 67 -8.33 -10.66 19.90
N ILE A 68 -8.28 -11.86 20.48
CA ILE A 68 -7.84 -13.06 19.77
C ILE A 68 -8.97 -13.55 18.86
N THR A 69 -8.65 -13.72 17.58
CA THR A 69 -9.43 -14.63 16.72
C THR A 69 -9.02 -16.06 17.05
N HIS A 70 -9.96 -16.90 17.50
CA HIS A 70 -9.64 -18.23 17.99
C HIS A 70 -9.52 -19.25 16.85
N TRP A 71 -8.38 -19.27 16.17
CA TRP A 71 -8.08 -20.14 15.01
C TRP A 71 -8.27 -21.66 15.23
N HIS A 72 -8.21 -22.11 16.48
CA HIS A 72 -8.41 -23.53 16.84
C HIS A 72 -9.83 -23.84 17.31
N SER A 73 -10.75 -22.85 17.27
CA SER A 73 -12.16 -23.08 17.54
C SER A 73 -12.78 -23.99 16.45
N PRO A 74 -13.64 -24.94 16.81
CA PRO A 74 -14.37 -25.74 15.84
C PRO A 74 -15.39 -24.92 15.03
N TYR A 75 -15.58 -23.63 15.33
CA TYR A 75 -16.42 -22.69 14.56
C TYR A 75 -15.62 -21.73 13.66
N PHE A 76 -14.29 -21.91 13.59
CA PHE A 76 -13.44 -21.20 12.66
C PHE A 76 -13.43 -21.90 11.30
N TYR A 77 -13.99 -21.25 10.27
CA TYR A 77 -14.13 -21.83 8.92
C TYR A 77 -13.62 -20.90 7.80
N ALA A 78 -12.85 -19.86 8.15
CA ALA A 78 -12.49 -18.78 7.25
C ALA A 78 -11.43 -19.17 6.19
N TYR A 79 -10.14 -19.07 6.52
CA TYR A 79 -9.05 -19.11 5.53
C TYR A 79 -8.74 -20.54 5.06
N PHE A 80 -7.55 -21.03 5.38
CA PHE A 80 -7.23 -22.45 5.49
C PHE A 80 -6.81 -22.71 6.94
N PRO A 81 -6.77 -23.97 7.37
CA PRO A 81 -6.47 -24.28 8.76
C PRO A 81 -5.05 -23.81 9.13
N CYS A 82 -4.86 -23.43 10.40
CA CYS A 82 -3.56 -23.35 11.02
C CYS A 82 -3.46 -24.54 11.98
N ALA A 83 -2.72 -25.57 11.56
CA ALA A 83 -2.57 -26.80 12.30
C ALA A 83 -1.91 -26.55 13.65
N SER A 84 -2.29 -27.32 14.67
CA SER A 84 -1.67 -27.29 15.99
C SER A 84 -1.98 -28.57 16.75
N SER A 85 -1.03 -29.00 17.59
CA SER A 85 -1.17 -30.18 18.44
C SER A 85 -0.25 -30.10 19.66
N TYR A 86 -0.61 -30.82 20.73
CA TYR A 86 0.22 -30.90 21.93
C TYR A 86 1.65 -31.42 21.65
N PRO A 87 1.87 -32.47 20.82
CA PRO A 87 3.22 -32.88 20.44
C PRO A 87 4.05 -31.76 19.78
N ALA A 88 3.43 -30.95 18.91
CA ALA A 88 4.11 -29.85 18.24
C ALA A 88 4.51 -28.74 19.24
N MET A 89 3.61 -28.40 20.17
CA MET A 89 3.86 -27.45 21.25
C MET A 89 5.01 -27.90 22.16
N LEU A 90 5.04 -29.18 22.56
CA LEU A 90 6.13 -29.74 23.35
C LEU A 90 7.46 -29.71 22.58
N GLY A 91 7.43 -30.01 21.28
CA GLY A 91 8.60 -29.90 20.41
C GLY A 91 9.13 -28.47 20.30
N ASP A 92 8.25 -27.47 20.16
CA ASP A 92 8.66 -26.06 20.11
C ASP A 92 9.11 -25.54 21.47
N MET A 93 8.53 -26.01 22.59
CA MET A 93 9.02 -25.71 23.95
C MET A 93 10.46 -26.19 24.14
N LEU A 94 10.76 -27.42 23.70
CA LEU A 94 12.12 -27.97 23.74
C LEU A 94 13.07 -27.24 22.77
N SER A 95 12.59 -26.90 21.56
CA SER A 95 13.34 -26.11 20.58
C SER A 95 13.76 -24.75 21.16
N GLY A 96 12.82 -24.07 21.84
CA GLY A 96 13.09 -22.81 22.54
C GLY A 96 14.08 -22.94 23.69
N ALA A 97 14.02 -24.04 24.45
CA ALA A 97 14.96 -24.30 25.55
C ALA A 97 16.39 -24.63 25.06
N ILE A 98 16.53 -25.36 23.95
CA ILE A 98 17.83 -25.64 23.32
C ILE A 98 18.43 -24.34 22.76
N GLY A 99 17.61 -23.50 22.13
CA GLY A 99 18.02 -22.16 21.68
C GLY A 99 19.15 -22.14 20.64
N CYS A 100 19.41 -23.26 19.96
CA CYS A 100 20.50 -23.34 18.99
C CYS A 100 20.14 -22.65 17.66
N ILE A 101 21.17 -22.23 16.92
CA ILE A 101 21.05 -21.65 15.59
C ILE A 101 21.76 -22.56 14.57
N GLY A 102 21.00 -23.15 13.65
CA GLY A 102 21.49 -24.14 12.69
C GLY A 102 21.84 -23.56 11.32
N PHE A 103 22.60 -22.45 11.23
CA PHE A 103 22.96 -21.86 9.93
C PHE A 103 23.95 -22.73 9.14
N SER A 104 24.80 -23.50 9.83
CA SER A 104 25.68 -24.51 9.26
C SER A 104 25.56 -25.80 10.05
N TRP A 105 26.02 -26.90 9.47
CA TRP A 105 26.11 -28.16 10.19
C TRP A 105 26.96 -28.00 11.47
N ALA A 106 28.10 -27.31 11.39
CA ALA A 106 28.99 -27.14 12.53
C ALA A 106 28.39 -26.30 13.68
N ALA A 107 27.44 -25.40 13.39
CA ALA A 107 26.79 -24.59 14.41
C ALA A 107 25.84 -25.42 15.29
N SER A 108 25.17 -26.42 14.71
CA SER A 108 24.36 -27.40 15.45
C SER A 108 24.07 -28.62 14.56
N PRO A 109 24.87 -29.69 14.65
CA PRO A 109 24.73 -30.87 13.79
C PRO A 109 23.33 -31.49 13.85
N ALA A 110 22.78 -31.64 15.05
CA ALA A 110 21.45 -32.19 15.27
C ALA A 110 20.33 -31.35 14.63
N CYS A 111 20.48 -30.01 14.58
CA CYS A 111 19.52 -29.12 13.94
C CYS A 111 19.42 -29.43 12.44
N THR A 112 20.56 -29.59 11.79
CA THR A 112 20.65 -29.90 10.35
C THR A 112 20.24 -31.35 10.07
N GLU A 113 20.83 -32.33 10.75
CA GLU A 113 20.63 -33.73 10.42
C GLU A 113 19.20 -34.20 10.67
N LEU A 114 18.58 -33.76 11.77
CA LEU A 114 17.19 -34.10 12.02
C LEU A 114 16.27 -33.47 10.97
N GLU A 115 16.56 -32.26 10.48
CA GLU A 115 15.78 -31.65 9.39
C GLU A 115 15.87 -32.46 8.10
N THR A 116 17.08 -32.88 7.70
CA THR A 116 17.28 -33.76 6.55
C THR A 116 16.47 -35.04 6.67
N VAL A 117 16.59 -35.76 7.80
CA VAL A 117 15.86 -37.02 8.01
C VAL A 117 14.36 -36.81 8.02
N MET A 118 13.88 -35.72 8.64
CA MET A 118 12.46 -35.40 8.73
C MET A 118 11.85 -35.07 7.37
N LEU A 119 12.58 -34.38 6.50
CA LEU A 119 12.11 -34.08 5.16
C LEU A 119 12.21 -35.27 4.21
N ASP A 120 13.16 -36.18 4.42
CA ASP A 120 13.18 -37.47 3.73
C ASP A 120 12.00 -38.35 4.17
N TRP A 121 11.68 -38.40 5.47
CA TRP A 121 10.49 -39.10 5.97
C TRP A 121 9.23 -38.54 5.36
N LEU A 122 9.09 -37.21 5.34
CA LEU A 122 7.91 -36.56 4.80
C LEU A 122 7.78 -36.75 3.29
N ALA A 123 8.88 -36.64 2.53
CA ALA A 123 8.90 -36.97 1.10
C ALA A 123 8.45 -38.42 0.85
N LYS A 124 8.90 -39.38 1.65
CA LYS A 124 8.47 -40.79 1.57
C LYS A 124 6.99 -40.98 1.91
N MET A 125 6.45 -40.24 2.89
CA MET A 125 5.02 -40.27 3.22
C MET A 125 4.15 -39.77 2.06
N LEU A 126 4.64 -38.75 1.34
CA LEU A 126 4.01 -38.20 0.13
C LEU A 126 4.23 -39.05 -1.12
N GLN A 127 5.22 -39.96 -1.11
CA GLN A 127 5.76 -40.65 -2.28
C GLN A 127 6.30 -39.68 -3.34
N LEU A 128 7.02 -38.64 -2.90
CA LEU A 128 7.77 -37.79 -3.82
C LEU A 128 8.87 -38.60 -4.54
N PRO A 129 9.20 -38.23 -5.79
CA PRO A 129 10.30 -38.82 -6.54
C PRO A 129 11.63 -38.84 -5.76
N GLU A 130 12.45 -39.87 -5.97
CA GLU A 130 13.74 -40.03 -5.29
C GLU A 130 14.67 -38.83 -5.48
N CYS A 131 14.56 -38.10 -6.59
CA CYS A 131 15.35 -36.90 -6.87
C CYS A 131 15.07 -35.73 -5.90
N PHE A 132 13.98 -35.75 -5.13
CA PHE A 132 13.71 -34.78 -4.07
C PHE A 132 14.27 -35.22 -2.69
N ILE A 133 14.67 -36.47 -2.54
CA ILE A 133 15.16 -37.04 -1.28
C ILE A 133 16.67 -36.78 -1.20
N ALA A 134 17.16 -36.36 -0.02
CA ALA A 134 18.57 -36.04 0.15
C ALA A 134 19.46 -37.29 -0.05
N GLY A 135 19.14 -38.39 0.65
CA GLY A 135 19.80 -39.70 0.48
C GLY A 135 21.34 -39.66 0.53
N THR A 136 22.00 -40.77 0.15
CA THR A 136 23.46 -40.80 -0.05
C THR A 136 23.87 -40.26 -1.42
N ASP A 137 23.05 -40.50 -2.44
CA ASP A 137 23.33 -40.17 -3.84
C ASP A 137 22.33 -39.14 -4.44
N GLY A 138 21.40 -38.63 -3.63
CA GLY A 138 20.36 -37.71 -4.09
C GLY A 138 20.92 -36.33 -4.43
N HIS A 139 20.64 -35.84 -5.64
CA HIS A 139 21.06 -34.49 -6.05
C HIS A 139 20.12 -33.38 -5.58
N GLY A 140 18.96 -33.72 -5.00
CA GLY A 140 18.00 -32.79 -4.43
C GLY A 140 18.03 -32.76 -2.91
N GLY A 141 16.90 -32.42 -2.31
CA GLY A 141 16.69 -32.42 -0.87
C GLY A 141 15.57 -31.48 -0.43
N GLY A 142 15.18 -31.61 0.83
CA GLY A 142 14.22 -30.73 1.48
C GLY A 142 14.87 -29.71 2.40
N VAL A 143 14.20 -28.57 2.60
CA VAL A 143 14.46 -27.57 3.64
C VAL A 143 13.14 -27.08 4.28
N ILE A 144 13.16 -26.78 5.59
CA ILE A 144 12.03 -26.13 6.29
C ILE A 144 12.20 -24.60 6.24
N GLN A 145 11.27 -23.95 5.54
CA GLN A 145 11.08 -22.50 5.50
C GLN A 145 10.06 -22.03 6.55
N GLY A 146 9.96 -20.73 6.76
CA GLY A 146 8.91 -20.13 7.60
C GLY A 146 7.54 -20.21 6.94
N THR A 147 7.46 -19.93 5.63
CA THR A 147 6.19 -19.86 4.90
C THR A 147 6.28 -20.44 3.47
N ALA A 148 5.12 -20.79 2.90
CA ALA A 148 5.02 -21.10 1.46
C ALA A 148 5.44 -19.90 0.60
N SER A 149 5.16 -18.67 1.05
CA SER A 149 5.57 -17.45 0.34
C SER A 149 7.08 -17.32 0.23
N GLU A 150 7.81 -17.66 1.29
CA GLU A 150 9.28 -17.76 1.25
C GLU A 150 9.74 -18.87 0.32
N ALA A 151 9.10 -20.05 0.36
CA ALA A 151 9.44 -21.15 -0.55
C ALA A 151 9.26 -20.77 -2.03
N THR A 152 8.16 -20.11 -2.39
CA THR A 152 7.90 -19.60 -3.75
C THR A 152 8.88 -18.50 -4.15
N LEU A 153 9.25 -17.61 -3.23
CA LEU A 153 10.28 -16.59 -3.51
C LEU A 153 11.65 -17.24 -3.75
N MET A 154 12.02 -18.21 -2.92
CA MET A 154 13.27 -18.95 -3.05
C MET A 154 13.36 -19.69 -4.38
N SER A 155 12.31 -20.39 -4.81
CA SER A 155 12.27 -21.06 -6.11
C SER A 155 12.33 -20.07 -7.27
N LEU A 156 11.59 -18.95 -7.20
CA LEU A 156 11.61 -17.92 -8.24
C LEU A 156 13.01 -17.29 -8.40
N LEU A 157 13.68 -16.96 -7.29
CA LEU A 157 15.03 -16.41 -7.31
C LEU A 157 16.06 -17.43 -7.83
N ALA A 158 15.94 -18.71 -7.45
CA ALA A 158 16.76 -19.78 -8.00
C ALA A 158 16.57 -19.94 -9.51
N ALA A 159 15.31 -19.98 -9.97
CA ALA A 159 14.96 -20.03 -11.38
C ALA A 159 15.50 -18.83 -12.16
N ARG A 160 15.38 -17.62 -11.60
CA ARG A 160 15.89 -16.38 -12.18
C ARG A 160 17.40 -16.45 -12.38
N CYS A 161 18.15 -16.82 -11.34
CA CYS A 161 19.60 -16.97 -11.43
C CYS A 161 20.01 -18.04 -12.45
N LYS A 162 19.29 -19.17 -12.50
CA LYS A 162 19.50 -20.23 -13.49
C LYS A 162 19.24 -19.75 -14.92
N ALA A 163 18.16 -19.01 -15.14
CA ALA A 163 17.79 -18.45 -16.44
C ALA A 163 18.80 -17.41 -16.94
N ILE A 164 19.27 -16.53 -16.06
CA ILE A 164 20.32 -15.55 -16.37
C ILE A 164 21.59 -16.25 -16.82
N ARG A 165 22.08 -17.23 -16.05
CA ARG A 165 23.28 -18.00 -16.42
C ARG A 165 23.13 -18.71 -17.75
N ARG A 166 21.95 -19.28 -18.03
CA ARG A 166 21.65 -19.93 -19.31
C ARG A 166 21.72 -18.93 -20.47
N ALA A 167 21.09 -17.76 -20.33
CA ALA A 167 21.12 -16.74 -21.36
C ALA A 167 22.54 -16.19 -21.61
N GLN A 168 23.33 -16.00 -20.55
CA GLN A 168 24.75 -15.60 -20.64
C GLN A 168 25.62 -16.67 -21.29
N ALA A 169 25.33 -17.97 -21.08
CA ALA A 169 26.05 -19.04 -21.76
C ALA A 169 25.84 -19.01 -23.29
N THR A 170 24.69 -18.52 -23.76
CA THR A 170 24.41 -18.32 -25.19
C THR A 170 25.03 -17.03 -25.72
N ASN A 171 25.07 -15.95 -24.93
CA ASN A 171 25.72 -14.69 -25.29
C ASN A 171 26.38 -14.02 -24.08
N ALA A 172 27.67 -14.30 -23.87
CA ALA A 172 28.41 -13.86 -22.70
C ALA A 172 28.57 -12.33 -22.58
N LYS A 173 28.28 -11.58 -23.65
CA LYS A 173 28.39 -10.11 -23.66
C LYS A 173 27.12 -9.40 -23.23
N THR A 174 25.97 -10.09 -23.15
CA THR A 174 24.71 -9.47 -22.75
C THR A 174 24.73 -9.15 -21.25
N PRO A 175 24.52 -7.88 -20.84
CA PRO A 175 24.46 -7.51 -19.44
C PRO A 175 23.32 -8.24 -18.71
N GLU A 176 23.55 -8.62 -17.45
CA GLU A 176 22.54 -9.29 -16.61
C GLU A 176 21.24 -8.47 -16.50
N ALA A 177 21.34 -7.14 -16.35
CA ALA A 177 20.19 -6.26 -16.27
C ALA A 177 19.31 -6.31 -17.54
N GLU A 178 19.92 -6.46 -18.72
CA GLU A 178 19.17 -6.61 -19.97
C GLU A 178 18.43 -7.95 -20.01
N ILE A 179 19.07 -9.05 -19.60
CA ILE A 179 18.42 -10.37 -19.52
C ILE A 179 17.27 -10.32 -18.51
N LEU A 180 17.51 -9.76 -17.33
CA LEU A 180 16.51 -9.62 -16.27
C LEU A 180 15.27 -8.87 -16.76
N SER A 181 15.45 -7.80 -17.54
CA SER A 181 14.33 -7.02 -18.12
C SER A 181 13.46 -7.80 -19.10
N LYS A 182 13.96 -8.93 -19.63
CA LYS A 182 13.24 -9.79 -20.58
C LYS A 182 12.62 -11.03 -19.91
N LEU A 183 12.96 -11.32 -18.64
CA LEU A 183 12.44 -12.50 -17.95
C LEU A 183 10.93 -12.36 -17.65
N VAL A 184 10.16 -13.39 -18.03
CA VAL A 184 8.73 -13.49 -17.74
C VAL A 184 8.39 -14.78 -16.99
N ALA A 185 7.70 -14.62 -15.87
CA ALA A 185 7.16 -15.67 -15.04
C ALA A 185 5.64 -15.80 -15.23
N TYR A 186 5.10 -16.96 -14.89
CA TYR A 186 3.71 -17.33 -15.09
C TYR A 186 3.10 -17.96 -13.84
N THR A 187 1.81 -17.75 -13.64
CA THR A 187 1.04 -18.44 -12.61
C THR A 187 -0.45 -18.43 -12.95
N SER A 188 -1.24 -19.30 -12.33
CA SER A 188 -2.70 -19.29 -12.45
C SER A 188 -3.29 -17.94 -12.01
N GLU A 189 -4.37 -17.49 -12.66
CA GLU A 189 -5.14 -16.35 -12.15
C GLU A 189 -5.80 -16.59 -10.78
N GLN A 190 -5.87 -17.87 -10.35
CA GLN A 190 -6.37 -18.33 -9.07
C GLN A 190 -5.26 -18.61 -8.05
N ALA A 191 -3.99 -18.39 -8.42
CA ALA A 191 -2.85 -18.58 -7.55
C ALA A 191 -2.93 -17.69 -6.31
N HIS A 192 -2.20 -18.08 -5.26
CA HIS A 192 -2.11 -17.26 -4.06
C HIS A 192 -1.36 -15.95 -4.33
N SER A 193 -1.75 -14.87 -3.65
CA SER A 193 -1.14 -13.54 -3.82
C SER A 193 0.36 -13.49 -3.50
N SER A 194 0.90 -14.51 -2.81
CA SER A 194 2.34 -14.62 -2.59
C SER A 194 3.15 -14.83 -3.87
N VAL A 195 2.57 -15.39 -4.93
CA VAL A 195 3.29 -15.60 -6.20
C VAL A 195 3.57 -14.26 -6.88
N GLU A 196 2.56 -13.38 -6.93
CA GLU A 196 2.73 -12.00 -7.38
C GLU A 196 3.72 -11.23 -6.51
N ARG A 197 3.63 -11.39 -5.19
CA ARG A 197 4.57 -10.76 -4.25
C ARG A 197 6.00 -11.27 -4.45
N ALA A 198 6.18 -12.56 -4.75
CA ALA A 198 7.49 -13.12 -5.05
C ALA A 198 8.09 -12.52 -6.34
N ALA A 199 7.26 -12.32 -7.37
CA ALA A 199 7.69 -11.64 -8.59
C ALA A 199 8.06 -10.16 -8.35
N LEU A 200 7.26 -9.45 -7.54
CA LEU A 200 7.53 -8.06 -7.14
C LEU A 200 8.90 -7.95 -6.44
N ILE A 201 9.14 -8.78 -5.43
CA ILE A 201 10.43 -8.81 -4.70
C ILE A 201 11.56 -9.29 -5.62
N GLY A 202 11.27 -10.25 -6.49
CA GLY A 202 12.22 -10.81 -7.46
C GLY A 202 12.58 -9.88 -8.61
N GLY A 203 11.85 -8.77 -8.79
CA GLY A 203 12.08 -7.80 -9.87
C GLY A 203 11.83 -8.39 -11.27
N VAL A 204 10.82 -9.24 -11.43
CA VAL A 204 10.50 -9.93 -12.70
C VAL A 204 9.06 -9.69 -13.14
N MET A 205 8.80 -9.76 -14.45
CA MET A 205 7.44 -9.71 -14.99
C MET A 205 6.67 -10.98 -14.62
N MET A 206 5.39 -10.84 -14.29
CA MET A 206 4.50 -11.96 -13.97
C MET A 206 3.22 -11.87 -14.81
N ARG A 207 2.88 -12.95 -15.51
CA ARG A 207 1.63 -13.09 -16.25
C ARG A 207 0.70 -14.10 -15.57
N LYS A 208 -0.58 -13.74 -15.48
CA LYS A 208 -1.65 -14.64 -15.03
C LYS A 208 -2.16 -15.45 -16.21
N VAL A 209 -2.18 -16.77 -16.05
CA VAL A 209 -2.71 -17.71 -17.03
C VAL A 209 -4.19 -17.95 -16.71
N PRO A 210 -5.10 -17.76 -17.69
CA PRO A 210 -6.52 -18.02 -17.52
C PRO A 210 -6.80 -19.48 -17.13
N THR A 211 -7.86 -19.68 -16.36
CA THR A 211 -8.29 -21.01 -15.92
C THR A 211 -9.50 -21.54 -16.69
N ASP A 212 -9.67 -22.86 -16.68
CA ASP A 212 -10.85 -23.54 -17.21
C ASP A 212 -12.06 -23.41 -16.25
N LYS A 213 -13.16 -24.11 -16.56
CA LYS A 213 -14.38 -24.10 -15.74
C LYS A 213 -14.20 -24.75 -14.35
N SER A 214 -13.15 -25.54 -14.17
CA SER A 214 -12.75 -26.12 -12.89
C SER A 214 -11.80 -25.19 -12.11
N TYR A 215 -11.49 -24.02 -12.65
CA TYR A 215 -10.54 -23.04 -12.10
C TYR A 215 -9.09 -23.55 -12.08
N ALA A 216 -8.75 -24.44 -13.02
CA ALA A 216 -7.43 -25.02 -13.20
C ALA A 216 -6.77 -24.51 -14.50
N VAL A 217 -5.45 -24.40 -14.51
CA VAL A 217 -4.67 -24.09 -15.72
C VAL A 217 -4.37 -25.37 -16.50
N GLY A 218 -4.63 -25.34 -17.82
CA GLY A 218 -4.26 -26.39 -18.78
C GLY A 218 -2.97 -26.10 -19.54
N GLY A 219 -2.33 -27.15 -20.06
CA GLY A 219 -1.02 -27.04 -20.73
C GLY A 219 -1.05 -26.25 -22.05
N ASP A 220 -2.15 -26.33 -22.80
CA ASP A 220 -2.35 -25.66 -24.08
C ASP A 220 -2.34 -24.13 -23.95
N VAL A 221 -3.02 -23.59 -22.93
CA VAL A 221 -3.08 -22.15 -22.67
C VAL A 221 -1.71 -21.62 -22.28
N LEU A 222 -0.98 -22.32 -21.42
CA LEU A 222 0.38 -21.95 -21.05
C LEU A 222 1.30 -21.96 -22.27
N LYS A 223 1.25 -23.04 -23.08
CA LYS A 223 2.07 -23.18 -24.28
C LYS A 223 1.87 -22.00 -25.24
N LYS A 224 0.61 -21.64 -25.51
CA LYS A 224 0.27 -20.50 -26.36
C LYS A 224 0.86 -19.18 -25.83
N MET A 225 0.72 -18.91 -24.52
CA MET A 225 1.26 -17.69 -23.92
C MET A 225 2.79 -17.64 -23.97
N VAL A 226 3.44 -18.80 -23.78
CA VAL A 226 4.90 -18.94 -23.89
C VAL A 226 5.37 -18.67 -25.32
N GLU A 227 4.68 -19.18 -26.33
CA GLU A 227 4.96 -18.91 -27.74
C GLU A 227 4.81 -17.42 -28.09
N GLU A 228 3.75 -16.77 -27.61
CA GLU A 228 3.53 -15.33 -27.78
C GLU A 228 4.64 -14.49 -27.14
N ASP A 229 5.06 -14.82 -25.92
CA ASP A 229 6.11 -14.10 -25.21
C ASP A 229 7.49 -14.30 -25.85
N LYS A 230 7.80 -15.51 -26.31
CA LYS A 230 9.02 -15.77 -27.08
C LYS A 230 9.03 -14.97 -28.39
N ALA A 231 7.89 -14.89 -29.09
CA ALA A 231 7.76 -14.07 -30.30
C ALA A 231 7.95 -12.56 -30.01
N ALA A 232 7.59 -12.09 -28.81
CA ALA A 232 7.83 -10.74 -28.34
C ALA A 232 9.27 -10.48 -27.82
N GLY A 233 10.16 -11.48 -27.89
CA GLY A 233 11.55 -11.37 -27.42
C GLY A 233 11.72 -11.49 -25.91
N LEU A 234 10.69 -11.94 -25.18
CA LEU A 234 10.77 -12.24 -23.76
C LEU A 234 11.36 -13.64 -23.53
N ILE A 235 11.78 -13.90 -22.30
CA ILE A 235 12.42 -15.15 -21.86
C ILE A 235 11.53 -15.79 -20.78
N PRO A 236 10.65 -16.72 -21.17
CA PRO A 236 9.93 -17.59 -20.24
C PRO A 236 10.91 -18.35 -19.34
N PHE A 237 10.72 -18.26 -18.02
CA PHE A 237 11.67 -18.90 -17.10
C PHE A 237 11.07 -19.55 -15.85
N TYR A 238 9.84 -19.20 -15.46
CA TYR A 238 9.23 -19.72 -14.24
C TYR A 238 7.72 -19.89 -14.37
N PHE A 239 7.18 -21.03 -13.93
CA PHE A 239 5.75 -21.28 -13.79
C PHE A 239 5.46 -21.78 -12.36
N CYS A 240 4.56 -21.10 -11.66
CA CYS A 240 4.04 -21.56 -10.37
C CYS A 240 2.70 -22.26 -10.57
N ALA A 241 2.72 -23.59 -10.57
CA ALA A 241 1.54 -24.44 -10.54
C ALA A 241 0.97 -24.52 -9.13
N THR A 242 -0.35 -24.49 -8.98
CA THR A 242 -1.01 -24.55 -7.68
C THR A 242 -1.84 -25.82 -7.55
N LEU A 243 -1.54 -26.63 -6.52
CA LEU A 243 -2.37 -27.77 -6.12
C LEU A 243 -3.14 -27.39 -4.86
N GLY A 244 -4.42 -27.07 -5.01
CA GLY A 244 -5.26 -26.54 -3.94
C GLY A 244 -5.21 -25.02 -3.87
N THR A 245 -5.73 -24.34 -4.89
CA THR A 245 -5.81 -22.88 -4.97
C THR A 245 -6.51 -22.26 -3.75
N THR A 246 -6.14 -21.02 -3.40
CA THR A 246 -6.73 -20.36 -2.22
C THR A 246 -8.22 -20.09 -2.36
N PRO A 247 -8.72 -19.58 -3.51
CA PRO A 247 -10.13 -19.27 -3.67
C PRO A 247 -11.03 -20.50 -3.53
N SER A 248 -10.71 -21.60 -4.25
CA SER A 248 -11.64 -22.73 -4.44
C SER A 248 -11.04 -24.12 -4.20
N CYS A 249 -9.76 -24.23 -3.82
CA CYS A 249 -9.05 -25.50 -3.74
C CYS A 249 -9.06 -26.26 -5.07
N ALA A 250 -8.92 -25.55 -6.20
CA ALA A 250 -8.71 -26.14 -7.52
C ALA A 250 -7.28 -26.65 -7.69
N PHE A 251 -7.04 -27.49 -8.70
CA PHE A 251 -5.76 -28.14 -8.96
C PHE A 251 -5.36 -27.90 -10.42
N ASP A 252 -4.26 -27.19 -10.64
CA ASP A 252 -3.71 -27.03 -11.99
C ASP A 252 -3.31 -28.39 -12.60
N HIS A 253 -3.45 -28.54 -13.92
CA HIS A 253 -3.22 -29.81 -14.63
C HIS A 253 -1.72 -30.09 -14.82
N ILE A 254 -0.99 -30.39 -13.74
CA ILE A 254 0.47 -30.51 -13.74
C ILE A 254 1.03 -31.60 -14.67
N THR A 255 0.22 -32.62 -15.01
CA THR A 255 0.56 -33.63 -16.04
C THR A 255 0.66 -33.04 -17.45
N GLU A 256 -0.05 -31.94 -17.71
CA GLU A 256 -0.01 -31.21 -18.99
C GLU A 256 0.98 -30.04 -18.94
N LEU A 257 1.12 -29.38 -17.78
CA LEU A 257 1.99 -28.23 -17.60
C LEU A 257 3.48 -28.62 -17.49
N GLY A 258 3.77 -29.73 -16.83
CA GLY A 258 5.14 -30.23 -16.65
C GLY A 258 5.88 -30.48 -17.97
N PRO A 259 5.27 -31.16 -18.96
CA PRO A 259 5.89 -31.34 -20.28
C PRO A 259 6.20 -30.01 -20.98
N VAL A 260 5.27 -29.04 -20.95
CA VAL A 260 5.49 -27.71 -21.52
C VAL A 260 6.65 -27.01 -20.83
N CYS A 261 6.68 -27.03 -19.50
CA CYS A 261 7.76 -26.40 -18.74
C CYS A 261 9.12 -27.02 -19.05
N ASN A 262 9.21 -28.35 -19.13
CA ASN A 262 10.45 -29.04 -19.45
C ASN A 262 10.93 -28.80 -20.89
N GLU A 263 10.02 -28.86 -21.88
CA GLU A 263 10.34 -28.57 -23.29
C GLU A 263 10.89 -27.14 -23.45
N GLU A 264 10.28 -26.19 -22.74
CA GLU A 264 10.62 -24.76 -22.82
C GLU A 264 11.69 -24.33 -21.81
N ASN A 265 12.23 -25.27 -21.03
CA ASN A 265 13.18 -25.03 -19.94
C ASN A 265 12.71 -23.93 -18.95
N ILE A 266 11.43 -23.93 -18.64
CA ILE A 266 10.78 -23.10 -17.62
C ILE A 266 10.84 -23.86 -16.30
N TRP A 267 11.28 -23.19 -15.23
CA TRP A 267 11.25 -23.79 -13.89
C TRP A 267 9.82 -24.00 -13.43
N MET A 268 9.42 -25.24 -13.15
CA MET A 268 8.11 -25.52 -12.58
C MET A 268 8.21 -25.64 -11.06
N HIS A 269 7.57 -24.70 -10.36
CA HIS A 269 7.35 -24.76 -8.92
C HIS A 269 5.91 -25.16 -8.63
N ILE A 270 5.71 -26.18 -7.80
CA ILE A 270 4.39 -26.57 -7.32
C ILE A 270 4.17 -26.00 -5.91
N ASP A 271 3.23 -25.07 -5.80
CA ASP A 271 2.66 -24.64 -4.53
C ASP A 271 1.48 -25.52 -4.15
N ALA A 272 1.70 -26.40 -3.17
CA ALA A 272 0.67 -27.25 -2.59
C ALA A 272 0.41 -26.87 -1.12
N ALA A 273 0.60 -25.59 -0.72
CA ALA A 273 0.58 -25.14 0.67
C ALA A 273 -0.47 -25.81 1.55
N TYR A 274 -1.73 -25.89 1.10
CA TYR A 274 -2.82 -26.56 1.81
C TYR A 274 -2.93 -28.05 1.45
N ALA A 275 -3.15 -28.35 0.18
CA ALA A 275 -3.50 -29.70 -0.28
C ALA A 275 -2.36 -30.72 -0.14
N GLY A 276 -1.11 -30.27 -0.07
CA GLY A 276 0.06 -31.15 0.08
C GLY A 276 -0.01 -32.06 1.30
N SER A 277 -0.65 -31.61 2.38
CA SER A 277 -0.86 -32.46 3.56
C SER A 277 -1.74 -33.68 3.27
N ALA A 278 -2.66 -33.60 2.30
CA ALA A 278 -3.56 -34.69 1.98
C ALA A 278 -2.88 -35.82 1.18
N PHE A 279 -1.77 -35.54 0.50
CA PHE A 279 -1.07 -36.55 -0.31
C PHE A 279 -0.34 -37.62 0.52
N ILE A 280 -0.33 -37.50 1.85
CA ILE A 280 0.04 -38.62 2.72
C ILE A 280 -0.99 -39.76 2.64
N CYS A 281 -2.24 -39.46 2.24
CA CYS A 281 -3.31 -40.42 2.04
C CYS A 281 -3.29 -40.89 0.57
N PRO A 282 -3.18 -42.22 0.31
CA PRO A 282 -3.07 -42.75 -1.05
C PRO A 282 -4.18 -42.30 -2.01
N GLU A 283 -5.41 -42.16 -1.52
CA GLU A 283 -6.58 -41.79 -2.34
C GLU A 283 -6.54 -40.36 -2.90
N PHE A 284 -5.73 -39.45 -2.34
CA PHE A 284 -5.55 -38.09 -2.86
C PHE A 284 -4.30 -37.92 -3.72
N ARG A 285 -3.39 -38.91 -3.72
CA ARG A 285 -2.14 -38.85 -4.49
C ARG A 285 -2.30 -38.75 -6.01
N PRO A 286 -3.37 -39.24 -6.66
CA PRO A 286 -3.54 -39.01 -8.09
C PRO A 286 -3.52 -37.54 -8.51
N LEU A 287 -3.87 -36.61 -7.60
CA LEU A 287 -3.79 -35.16 -7.82
C LEU A 287 -2.35 -34.61 -7.81
N LEU A 288 -1.36 -35.43 -7.43
CA LEU A 288 0.07 -35.11 -7.41
C LEU A 288 0.81 -35.76 -8.60
N ASN A 289 0.13 -36.55 -9.44
CA ASN A 289 0.73 -37.13 -10.65
C ASN A 289 1.32 -36.02 -11.53
N GLY A 290 2.58 -36.16 -11.97
CA GLY A 290 3.30 -35.11 -12.69
C GLY A 290 4.30 -34.33 -11.84
N VAL A 291 4.35 -34.55 -10.51
CA VAL A 291 5.32 -33.92 -9.60
C VAL A 291 6.78 -34.22 -9.99
N GLU A 292 7.05 -35.36 -10.64
CA GLU A 292 8.36 -35.74 -11.17
C GLU A 292 8.90 -34.77 -12.24
N LEU A 293 8.00 -34.01 -12.86
CA LEU A 293 8.32 -32.99 -13.85
C LEU A 293 8.66 -31.64 -13.21
N ALA A 294 8.41 -31.45 -11.91
CA ALA A 294 8.69 -30.20 -11.21
C ALA A 294 10.17 -30.05 -10.84
N ASP A 295 10.67 -28.81 -10.83
CA ASP A 295 11.97 -28.46 -10.26
C ASP A 295 11.90 -28.31 -8.73
N SER A 296 10.75 -27.90 -8.22
CA SER A 296 10.52 -27.69 -6.79
C SER A 296 9.06 -27.88 -6.39
N PHE A 297 8.85 -28.30 -5.14
CA PHE A 297 7.54 -28.55 -4.55
C PHE A 297 7.53 -28.04 -3.11
N ASN A 298 6.46 -27.36 -2.69
CA ASN A 298 6.27 -27.02 -1.28
C ASN A 298 4.87 -27.35 -0.77
N PHE A 299 4.78 -27.62 0.52
CA PHE A 299 3.51 -27.51 1.25
C PHE A 299 3.73 -27.14 2.72
N ASN A 300 2.65 -26.79 3.43
CA ASN A 300 2.72 -26.35 4.81
C ASN A 300 2.21 -27.44 5.76
N PRO A 301 3.09 -28.17 6.46
CA PRO A 301 2.70 -28.94 7.64
C PRO A 301 1.92 -28.09 8.66
N HIS A 302 2.24 -26.79 8.75
CA HIS A 302 1.52 -25.85 9.61
C HIS A 302 0.11 -25.47 9.16
N LYS A 303 -0.32 -25.88 7.96
CA LYS A 303 -1.72 -25.72 7.57
C LYS A 303 -2.53 -26.89 8.08
N TRP A 304 -2.23 -28.12 7.65
CA TRP A 304 -3.17 -29.23 7.82
C TRP A 304 -2.54 -30.54 8.34
N LEU A 305 -1.27 -30.51 8.80
CA LEU A 305 -0.54 -31.70 9.27
C LEU A 305 -0.21 -31.67 10.77
N LEU A 306 -1.02 -30.98 11.57
CA LEU A 306 -0.94 -30.94 13.04
C LEU A 306 0.37 -30.39 13.64
N VAL A 307 1.20 -29.70 12.84
CA VAL A 307 2.41 -28.99 13.29
C VAL A 307 2.05 -27.51 13.48
N ASN A 308 2.42 -26.85 14.57
CA ASN A 308 2.10 -25.42 14.73
C ASN A 308 2.95 -24.51 13.83
N PHE A 309 2.44 -23.34 13.49
CA PHE A 309 3.20 -22.31 12.74
C PHE A 309 4.45 -21.86 13.53
N ASP A 310 5.61 -21.62 12.90
CA ASP A 310 5.97 -21.77 11.47
C ASP A 310 6.52 -23.17 11.12
N CYS A 311 6.20 -23.66 9.93
CA CYS A 311 6.74 -24.92 9.36
C CYS A 311 6.25 -25.11 7.90
N SER A 312 7.05 -24.69 6.92
CA SER A 312 6.76 -24.86 5.49
C SER A 312 7.84 -25.75 4.87
N ALA A 313 7.48 -26.92 4.38
CA ALA A 313 8.43 -27.85 3.79
C ALA A 313 8.56 -27.56 2.29
N MET A 314 9.80 -27.38 1.82
CA MET A 314 10.13 -27.15 0.42
C MET A 314 11.17 -28.18 -0.02
N TRP A 315 10.95 -28.81 -1.17
CA TRP A 315 11.92 -29.68 -1.82
C TRP A 315 12.35 -29.10 -3.15
N VAL A 316 13.61 -29.35 -3.50
CA VAL A 316 14.14 -29.10 -4.83
C VAL A 316 14.76 -30.35 -5.42
N LYS A 317 14.55 -30.51 -6.72
CA LYS A 317 15.08 -31.63 -7.50
C LYS A 317 16.59 -31.58 -7.64
N LYS A 318 17.17 -30.37 -7.61
CA LYS A 318 18.61 -30.14 -7.75
C LYS A 318 19.09 -29.06 -6.79
N ARG A 319 19.79 -29.47 -5.73
CA ARG A 319 20.25 -28.57 -4.66
C ARG A 319 21.23 -27.49 -5.13
N THR A 320 22.02 -27.79 -6.15
CA THR A 320 22.99 -26.83 -6.71
C THR A 320 22.32 -25.62 -7.35
N ASP A 321 21.06 -25.73 -7.78
CA ASP A 321 20.33 -24.59 -8.36
C ASP A 321 19.96 -23.57 -7.26
N ILE A 322 19.49 -24.04 -6.09
CA ILE A 322 19.24 -23.17 -4.93
C ILE A 322 20.55 -22.64 -4.35
N ILE A 323 21.53 -23.51 -4.08
CA ILE A 323 22.83 -23.08 -3.53
C ILE A 323 23.45 -22.03 -4.46
N GLY A 324 23.35 -22.22 -5.77
CA GLY A 324 23.86 -21.27 -6.75
C GLY A 324 23.26 -19.87 -6.63
N ALA A 325 22.04 -19.70 -6.13
CA ALA A 325 21.41 -18.40 -5.95
C ALA A 325 21.72 -17.74 -4.59
N PHE A 326 22.00 -18.53 -3.55
CA PHE A 326 22.09 -18.05 -2.16
C PHE A 326 23.42 -18.37 -1.47
N LYS A 327 24.45 -18.73 -2.24
CA LYS A 327 25.77 -19.08 -1.67
C LYS A 327 26.37 -17.88 -0.91
N MET A 328 26.77 -18.10 0.34
CA MET A 328 27.36 -17.07 1.23
C MET A 328 28.45 -17.69 2.10
N GLU A 329 29.73 -17.34 1.86
CA GLU A 329 30.89 -17.99 2.50
C GLU A 329 31.91 -17.02 3.12
N PRO A 330 31.50 -16.09 4.01
CA PRO A 330 32.47 -15.34 4.80
C PRO A 330 33.29 -16.28 5.69
N LEU A 331 34.54 -15.88 5.98
CA LEU A 331 35.53 -16.74 6.67
C LEU A 331 35.02 -17.27 8.02
N TYR A 332 34.28 -16.47 8.79
CA TYR A 332 33.75 -16.84 10.10
C TYR A 332 32.63 -17.89 10.07
N LEU A 333 32.15 -18.26 8.87
CA LEU A 333 31.13 -19.31 8.68
C LEU A 333 31.72 -20.63 8.17
N LYS A 334 33.02 -20.68 7.85
CA LYS A 334 33.68 -21.89 7.32
C LYS A 334 33.91 -22.94 8.40
N HIS A 335 33.85 -24.21 8.00
CA HIS A 335 34.18 -25.35 8.86
C HIS A 335 34.72 -26.54 8.04
N GLU A 336 35.39 -27.47 8.72
CA GLU A 336 36.13 -28.59 8.10
C GLU A 336 35.25 -29.49 7.21
N ASN A 337 33.98 -29.71 7.60
CA ASN A 337 33.06 -30.56 6.83
C ASN A 337 32.40 -29.90 5.61
N GLN A 338 32.63 -28.61 5.32
CA GLN A 338 31.88 -27.87 4.30
C GLN A 338 32.12 -28.41 2.87
N GLU A 339 33.32 -28.93 2.60
CA GLU A 339 33.71 -29.49 1.30
C GLU A 339 33.55 -31.02 1.21
N SER A 340 33.11 -31.66 2.31
CA SER A 340 32.96 -33.12 2.35
C SER A 340 31.86 -33.65 1.42
N GLY A 341 30.90 -32.80 1.02
CA GLY A 341 29.69 -33.21 0.30
C GLY A 341 28.69 -34.02 1.13
N LEU A 342 29.04 -34.38 2.37
CA LEU A 342 28.25 -35.23 3.28
C LEU A 342 27.23 -34.44 4.10
N VAL A 343 27.43 -33.13 4.26
CA VAL A 343 26.61 -32.27 5.13
C VAL A 343 25.92 -31.16 4.34
N THR A 344 24.76 -30.72 4.83
CA THR A 344 24.00 -29.62 4.21
C THR A 344 24.07 -28.37 5.06
N ASP A 345 24.66 -27.31 4.51
CA ASP A 345 24.61 -25.98 5.11
C ASP A 345 23.34 -25.25 4.67
N TYR A 346 22.29 -25.39 5.48
CA TYR A 346 20.97 -24.85 5.14
C TYR A 346 20.91 -23.32 5.03
N ARG A 347 21.92 -22.56 5.48
CA ARG A 347 22.07 -21.13 5.15
C ARG A 347 22.03 -20.86 3.65
N HIS A 348 22.48 -21.81 2.82
CA HIS A 348 22.46 -21.69 1.36
C HIS A 348 21.10 -22.03 0.73
N TRP A 349 20.11 -22.38 1.56
CA TRP A 349 18.79 -22.84 1.15
C TRP A 349 17.67 -21.96 1.68
N GLN A 350 17.98 -20.76 2.18
CA GLN A 350 16.99 -19.81 2.67
C GLN A 350 17.50 -18.37 2.49
N ILE A 351 16.63 -17.39 2.74
CA ILE A 351 16.99 -15.96 2.70
C ILE A 351 17.82 -15.54 3.93
N PRO A 352 17.38 -15.78 5.19
CA PRO A 352 18.14 -15.33 6.36
C PRO A 352 19.37 -16.20 6.65
N LEU A 353 20.31 -15.71 7.46
CA LEU A 353 21.42 -16.53 7.94
C LEU A 353 20.96 -17.53 9.01
N GLY A 354 20.44 -17.02 10.13
CA GLY A 354 20.02 -17.85 11.26
C GLY A 354 18.76 -18.67 10.97
N ARG A 355 18.69 -19.87 11.57
CA ARG A 355 17.48 -20.71 11.59
C ARG A 355 17.36 -21.44 12.93
N ARG A 356 16.13 -21.58 13.40
CA ARG A 356 15.78 -22.32 14.63
C ARG A 356 15.61 -23.82 14.35
N PHE A 357 15.57 -24.62 15.41
CA PHE A 357 15.42 -26.08 15.32
C PHE A 357 13.97 -26.50 15.04
N ARG A 358 13.46 -26.21 13.83
CA ARG A 358 12.07 -26.44 13.40
C ARG A 358 11.70 -27.92 13.25
N SER A 359 12.65 -28.75 12.85
CA SER A 359 12.44 -30.18 12.60
C SER A 359 12.08 -30.96 13.87
N LEU A 360 12.38 -30.42 15.06
CA LEU A 360 12.08 -31.07 16.34
C LEU A 360 10.57 -31.26 16.57
N LYS A 361 9.76 -30.24 16.33
CA LYS A 361 8.29 -30.37 16.44
C LYS A 361 7.69 -31.29 15.38
N LEU A 362 8.27 -31.31 14.18
CA LEU A 362 7.86 -32.23 13.12
C LEU A 362 8.12 -33.68 13.55
N TRP A 363 9.30 -33.94 14.12
CA TRP A 363 9.70 -35.24 14.66
C TRP A 363 8.75 -35.72 15.78
N PHE A 364 8.38 -34.84 16.71
CA PHE A 364 7.41 -35.16 17.76
C PHE A 364 6.05 -35.55 17.18
N VAL A 365 5.51 -34.74 16.27
CA VAL A 365 4.22 -35.01 15.63
C VAL A 365 4.25 -36.35 14.89
N PHE A 366 5.27 -36.61 14.08
CA PHE A 366 5.37 -37.84 13.31
C PHE A 366 5.47 -39.07 14.19
N ARG A 367 6.23 -39.01 15.29
CA ARG A 367 6.39 -40.15 16.20
C ARG A 367 5.17 -40.39 17.08
N MET A 368 4.50 -39.33 17.53
CA MET A 368 3.38 -39.45 18.47
C MET A 368 2.03 -39.72 17.79
N TYR A 369 1.80 -39.17 16.59
CA TYR A 369 0.60 -39.51 15.81
C TYR A 369 0.79 -40.75 14.93
N GLY A 370 2.01 -40.95 14.41
CA GLY A 370 2.27 -41.90 13.33
C GLY A 370 1.55 -41.52 12.02
N LEU A 371 1.98 -42.12 10.91
CA LEU A 371 1.38 -41.87 9.60
C LEU A 371 -0.12 -42.18 9.57
N LYS A 372 -0.55 -43.28 10.21
CA LYS A 372 -1.97 -43.67 10.26
C LYS A 372 -2.84 -42.64 10.98
N GLY A 373 -2.35 -42.06 12.08
CA GLY A 373 -3.07 -41.01 12.82
C GLY A 373 -3.20 -39.72 12.01
N LEU A 374 -2.15 -39.31 11.31
CA LEU A 374 -2.17 -38.16 10.41
C LEU A 374 -3.12 -38.37 9.22
N GLN A 375 -3.10 -39.56 8.60
CA GLN A 375 -4.04 -39.91 7.53
C GLN A 375 -5.50 -39.90 8.03
N ALA A 376 -5.76 -40.44 9.22
CA ALA A 376 -7.08 -40.43 9.83
C ALA A 376 -7.57 -39.00 10.11
N HIS A 377 -6.68 -38.09 10.53
CA HIS A 377 -7.01 -36.68 10.71
C HIS A 377 -7.47 -36.02 9.40
N ILE A 378 -6.70 -36.16 8.31
CA ILE A 378 -7.08 -35.62 6.99
C ILE A 378 -8.42 -36.20 6.53
N ARG A 379 -8.59 -37.53 6.57
CA ARG A 379 -9.82 -38.20 6.16
C ARG A 379 -11.05 -37.72 6.94
N LYS A 380 -10.92 -37.53 8.26
CA LYS A 380 -11.98 -36.96 9.09
C LYS A 380 -12.39 -35.57 8.60
N GLN A 381 -11.42 -34.69 8.36
CA GLN A 381 -11.70 -33.31 7.93
C GLN A 381 -12.35 -33.27 6.54
N VAL A 382 -11.90 -34.11 5.60
CA VAL A 382 -12.54 -34.26 4.28
C VAL A 382 -13.97 -34.79 4.41
N ALA A 383 -14.20 -35.80 5.27
CA ALA A 383 -15.54 -36.33 5.51
C ALA A 383 -16.50 -35.27 6.06
N LEU A 384 -16.03 -34.40 6.97
CA LEU A 384 -16.82 -33.28 7.50
C LEU A 384 -17.14 -32.22 6.44
N ALA A 385 -16.21 -31.95 5.52
CA ALA A 385 -16.49 -31.07 4.38
C ALA A 385 -17.52 -31.67 3.42
N LYS A 386 -17.46 -32.99 3.19
CA LYS A 386 -18.47 -33.72 2.40
C LYS A 386 -19.86 -33.75 3.07
N GLU A 387 -19.90 -33.81 4.40
CA GLU A 387 -21.14 -33.63 5.16
C GLU A 387 -21.73 -32.23 4.93
N PHE A 388 -20.91 -31.17 5.06
CA PHE A 388 -21.35 -29.81 4.79
C PHE A 388 -21.80 -29.61 3.33
N GLU A 389 -21.06 -30.17 2.36
CA GLU A 389 -21.46 -30.18 0.94
C GLU A 389 -22.87 -30.78 0.76
N SER A 390 -23.14 -31.91 1.41
CA SER A 390 -24.43 -32.59 1.34
C SER A 390 -25.57 -31.73 1.88
N LEU A 391 -25.32 -31.03 3.00
CA LEU A 391 -26.27 -30.08 3.60
C LEU A 391 -26.58 -28.90 2.66
N VAL A 392 -25.56 -28.30 2.05
CA VAL A 392 -25.72 -27.20 1.09
C VAL A 392 -26.51 -27.65 -0.14
N ARG A 393 -26.22 -28.84 -0.69
CA ARG A 393 -26.92 -29.38 -1.88
C ARG A 393 -28.38 -29.73 -1.60
N ALA A 394 -28.72 -30.09 -0.36
CA ALA A 394 -30.08 -30.39 0.04
C ALA A 394 -30.97 -29.12 0.03
N ASP A 395 -30.40 -27.96 0.37
CA ASP A 395 -31.14 -26.69 0.36
C ASP A 395 -31.13 -26.00 -1.01
N LYS A 396 -32.31 -25.96 -1.66
CA LYS A 396 -32.45 -25.42 -3.02
C LYS A 396 -32.17 -23.93 -3.15
N ARG A 397 -32.10 -23.19 -2.04
CA ARG A 397 -31.74 -21.76 -2.01
C ARG A 397 -30.26 -21.54 -2.33
N PHE A 398 -29.41 -22.54 -2.07
CA PHE A 398 -27.97 -22.45 -2.25
C PHE A 398 -27.49 -23.19 -3.51
N GLU A 399 -26.25 -22.89 -3.89
CA GLU A 399 -25.50 -23.60 -4.92
C GLU A 399 -24.03 -23.78 -4.50
N ILE A 400 -23.43 -24.88 -4.96
CA ILE A 400 -22.00 -25.16 -4.84
C ILE A 400 -21.29 -24.51 -6.03
N CYS A 401 -20.23 -23.74 -5.77
CA CYS A 401 -19.58 -22.89 -6.78
C CYS A 401 -18.32 -23.51 -7.41
N ALA A 402 -17.74 -24.52 -6.75
CA ALA A 402 -16.58 -25.26 -7.20
C ALA A 402 -16.66 -26.71 -6.67
N GLU A 403 -15.96 -27.64 -7.30
CA GLU A 403 -15.92 -29.03 -6.86
C GLU A 403 -15.32 -29.15 -5.45
N VAL A 404 -15.96 -29.93 -4.57
CA VAL A 404 -15.47 -30.17 -3.20
C VAL A 404 -14.54 -31.37 -3.22
N ILE A 405 -13.24 -31.13 -3.32
CA ILE A 405 -12.24 -32.22 -3.40
C ILE A 405 -11.70 -32.58 -2.02
N MET A 406 -11.47 -31.57 -1.17
CA MET A 406 -10.84 -31.70 0.15
C MET A 406 -11.67 -31.00 1.25
N GLY A 407 -11.02 -30.43 2.26
CA GLY A 407 -11.68 -29.78 3.40
C GLY A 407 -12.30 -28.39 3.15
N LEU A 408 -12.45 -27.95 1.89
CA LEU A 408 -13.03 -26.64 1.54
C LEU A 408 -14.30 -26.79 0.72
N VAL A 409 -15.37 -26.12 1.14
CA VAL A 409 -16.62 -25.99 0.39
C VAL A 409 -16.83 -24.54 -0.01
N CYS A 410 -16.98 -24.30 -1.31
CA CYS A 410 -17.32 -22.98 -1.86
C CYS A 410 -18.80 -22.96 -2.24
N PHE A 411 -19.57 -22.09 -1.61
CA PHE A 411 -21.02 -22.04 -1.78
C PHE A 411 -21.55 -20.61 -1.76
N ARG A 412 -22.78 -20.44 -2.26
CA ARG A 412 -23.49 -19.16 -2.23
C ARG A 412 -24.99 -19.37 -2.26
N LEU A 413 -25.74 -18.38 -1.81
CA LEU A 413 -27.15 -18.22 -2.15
C LEU A 413 -27.31 -17.94 -3.64
N LYS A 414 -28.28 -18.60 -4.26
CA LYS A 414 -28.70 -18.26 -5.62
C LYS A 414 -29.26 -16.85 -5.63
N GLY A 415 -28.81 -16.04 -6.59
CA GLY A 415 -29.15 -14.63 -6.69
C GLY A 415 -27.90 -13.76 -6.85
N SER A 416 -27.99 -12.53 -6.36
CA SER A 416 -26.99 -11.49 -6.58
C SER A 416 -25.76 -11.64 -5.65
N ASN A 417 -24.71 -10.89 -5.97
CA ASN A 417 -23.51 -10.84 -5.12
C ASN A 417 -23.80 -10.12 -3.80
N GLU A 418 -24.64 -9.08 -3.84
CA GLU A 418 -25.05 -8.27 -2.69
C GLU A 418 -25.80 -9.11 -1.66
N LEU A 419 -26.66 -10.04 -2.11
CA LEU A 419 -27.35 -10.98 -1.21
C LEU A 419 -26.35 -11.82 -0.40
N ASN A 420 -25.29 -12.30 -1.05
CA ASN A 420 -24.26 -13.11 -0.41
C ASN A 420 -23.33 -12.28 0.48
N GLN A 421 -23.04 -11.04 0.10
CA GLN A 421 -22.33 -10.07 0.94
C GLN A 421 -23.11 -9.79 2.23
N ASN A 422 -24.43 -9.59 2.12
CA ASN A 422 -25.30 -9.36 3.27
C ASN A 422 -25.39 -10.60 4.18
N LEU A 423 -25.49 -11.81 3.61
CA LEU A 423 -25.42 -13.05 4.40
C LEU A 423 -24.10 -13.13 5.18
N LEU A 424 -22.97 -12.91 4.52
CA LEU A 424 -21.67 -12.91 5.20
C LEU A 424 -21.60 -11.84 6.30
N LYS A 425 -22.13 -10.63 6.05
CA LYS A 425 -22.17 -9.55 7.05
C LYS A 425 -22.98 -9.96 8.29
N GLN A 426 -24.12 -10.62 8.12
CA GLN A 426 -24.91 -11.13 9.24
C GLN A 426 -24.16 -12.23 10.01
N ILE A 427 -23.50 -13.14 9.29
CA ILE A 427 -22.65 -14.18 9.91
C ILE A 427 -21.54 -13.52 10.75
N SER A 428 -20.78 -12.59 10.18
CA SER A 428 -19.70 -11.89 10.89
C SER A 428 -20.21 -11.09 12.10
N LYS A 429 -21.39 -10.47 11.99
CA LYS A 429 -22.02 -9.74 13.10
C LYS A 429 -22.45 -10.66 14.25
N SER A 430 -22.94 -11.86 13.94
CA SER A 430 -23.35 -12.85 14.94
C SER A 430 -22.17 -13.45 15.72
N ARG A 431 -20.99 -13.52 15.08
CA ARG A 431 -19.74 -14.07 15.63
C ARG A 431 -19.81 -15.53 16.11
N GLU A 432 -20.89 -16.26 15.81
CA GLU A 432 -21.00 -17.68 16.15
C GLU A 432 -20.06 -18.55 15.31
N ILE A 433 -19.89 -18.17 14.03
CA ILE A 433 -18.93 -18.79 13.11
C ILE A 433 -18.15 -17.70 12.39
N HIS A 434 -16.95 -18.04 11.91
CA HIS A 434 -16.15 -17.12 11.10
C HIS A 434 -15.91 -17.67 9.70
N LEU A 435 -16.29 -16.89 8.68
CA LEU A 435 -16.11 -17.18 7.25
C LEU A 435 -15.45 -15.98 6.57
N VAL A 436 -14.82 -16.24 5.42
CA VAL A 436 -14.34 -15.18 4.51
C VAL A 436 -14.79 -15.49 3.08
N PRO A 437 -14.95 -14.47 2.23
CA PRO A 437 -15.39 -14.68 0.87
C PRO A 437 -14.20 -14.91 -0.08
N CYS A 438 -14.51 -15.34 -1.30
CA CYS A 438 -13.64 -15.20 -2.47
C CYS A 438 -14.45 -14.76 -3.69
N GLN A 439 -13.74 -14.56 -4.80
CA GLN A 439 -14.33 -14.26 -6.09
C GLN A 439 -14.00 -15.36 -7.10
N LEU A 440 -15.03 -15.92 -7.74
CA LEU A 440 -14.89 -16.94 -8.78
C LEU A 440 -15.65 -16.50 -10.04
N SER A 441 -14.93 -16.21 -11.11
CA SER A 441 -15.47 -15.67 -12.38
C SER A 441 -16.45 -14.50 -12.17
N GLY A 442 -16.06 -13.52 -11.35
CA GLY A 442 -16.88 -12.35 -11.04
C GLY A 442 -17.97 -12.56 -9.97
N ARG A 443 -18.18 -13.77 -9.47
CA ARG A 443 -19.20 -14.09 -8.45
C ARG A 443 -18.62 -14.02 -7.04
N PHE A 444 -19.36 -13.44 -6.11
CA PHE A 444 -19.05 -13.44 -4.68
C PHE A 444 -19.47 -14.78 -4.06
N VAL A 445 -18.52 -15.47 -3.44
CA VAL A 445 -18.66 -16.85 -2.95
C VAL A 445 -18.21 -16.93 -1.51
N LEU A 446 -18.97 -17.64 -0.66
CA LEU A 446 -18.59 -17.91 0.72
C LEU A 446 -17.74 -19.19 0.77
N ARG A 447 -16.69 -19.18 1.59
CA ARG A 447 -15.78 -20.31 1.80
C ARG A 447 -16.02 -20.90 3.18
N PHE A 448 -16.18 -22.22 3.22
CA PHE A 448 -16.28 -23.00 4.46
C PHE A 448 -15.14 -24.02 4.49
N ALA A 449 -14.05 -23.69 5.20
CA ALA A 449 -12.88 -24.55 5.35
C ALA A 449 -12.91 -25.26 6.71
N VAL A 450 -12.92 -26.59 6.76
CA VAL A 450 -12.88 -27.31 8.04
C VAL A 450 -11.48 -27.22 8.63
N CYS A 451 -11.34 -26.50 9.75
CA CYS A 451 -10.03 -26.11 10.29
C CYS A 451 -9.59 -26.86 11.55
N ALA A 452 -10.36 -26.79 12.63
CA ALA A 452 -9.90 -27.27 13.92
C ALA A 452 -9.77 -28.80 13.97
N ARG A 453 -8.75 -29.29 14.67
CA ARG A 453 -8.56 -30.73 14.94
C ARG A 453 -9.75 -31.35 15.68
N THR A 454 -10.43 -30.55 16.49
CA THR A 454 -11.57 -30.92 17.33
C THR A 454 -12.93 -30.81 16.64
N THR A 455 -12.99 -30.37 15.38
CA THR A 455 -14.27 -30.32 14.64
C THR A 455 -14.87 -31.73 14.53
N GLU A 456 -16.21 -31.78 14.62
CA GLU A 456 -17.06 -32.96 14.63
C GLU A 456 -18.35 -32.62 13.88
N SER A 457 -19.13 -33.64 13.49
CA SER A 457 -20.40 -33.47 12.77
C SER A 457 -21.35 -32.49 13.48
N ARG A 458 -21.45 -32.52 14.82
CA ARG A 458 -22.27 -31.58 15.59
C ARG A 458 -21.97 -30.10 15.29
N HIS A 459 -20.70 -29.76 15.07
CA HIS A 459 -20.27 -28.40 14.75
C HIS A 459 -20.66 -28.01 13.33
N ILE A 460 -20.51 -28.93 12.37
CA ILE A 460 -20.95 -28.74 10.98
C ILE A 460 -22.46 -28.49 10.92
N GLN A 461 -23.23 -29.31 11.63
CA GLN A 461 -24.69 -29.21 11.72
C GLN A 461 -25.13 -27.90 12.39
N GLN A 462 -24.41 -27.43 13.40
CA GLN A 462 -24.70 -26.15 14.05
C GLN A 462 -24.37 -24.96 13.15
N ALA A 463 -23.19 -24.96 12.52
CA ALA A 463 -22.80 -23.92 11.58
C ALA A 463 -23.79 -23.81 10.41
N TRP A 464 -24.26 -24.95 9.88
CA TRP A 464 -25.27 -24.97 8.83
C TRP A 464 -26.65 -24.48 9.30
N ARG A 465 -27.09 -24.87 10.50
CA ARG A 465 -28.31 -24.34 11.11
C ARG A 465 -28.26 -22.82 11.25
N HIS A 466 -27.13 -22.29 11.69
CA HIS A 466 -26.91 -20.86 11.81
C HIS A 466 -26.98 -20.14 10.46
N ILE A 467 -26.26 -20.65 9.45
CA ILE A 467 -26.29 -20.10 8.08
C ILE A 467 -27.71 -20.09 7.51
N THR A 468 -28.47 -21.17 7.70
CA THR A 468 -29.82 -21.31 7.16
C THR A 468 -30.86 -20.47 7.90
N GLN A 469 -30.67 -20.24 9.21
CA GLN A 469 -31.46 -19.31 10.01
C GLN A 469 -31.25 -17.86 9.55
N LEU A 470 -30.00 -17.39 9.48
CA LEU A 470 -29.69 -16.03 8.99
C LEU A 470 -30.19 -15.83 7.55
N THR A 471 -30.09 -16.86 6.71
CA THR A 471 -30.66 -16.83 5.36
C THR A 471 -32.18 -16.66 5.38
N PHE A 472 -32.89 -17.31 6.30
CA PHE A 472 -34.34 -17.17 6.41
C PHE A 472 -34.73 -15.75 6.80
N GLU A 473 -34.05 -15.18 7.81
CA GLU A 473 -34.24 -13.80 8.27
C GLU A 473 -33.98 -12.81 7.12
N LEU A 474 -32.84 -12.93 6.44
CA LEU A 474 -32.46 -12.09 5.29
C LEU A 474 -33.48 -12.14 4.14
N LEU A 475 -34.06 -13.31 3.85
CA LEU A 475 -35.04 -13.46 2.77
C LEU A 475 -36.44 -12.98 3.18
N GLN A 476 -36.78 -12.96 4.46
CA GLN A 476 -38.05 -12.38 4.94
C GLN A 476 -38.03 -10.86 4.86
N GLU A 477 -36.94 -10.21 5.30
CA GLU A 477 -36.76 -8.76 5.22
C GLU A 477 -36.95 -8.25 3.77
N ASN A 478 -36.44 -9.00 2.79
CA ASN A 478 -36.59 -8.69 1.36
C ASN A 478 -38.00 -8.94 0.79
N LYS A 479 -38.82 -9.80 1.43
CA LYS A 479 -40.21 -10.03 1.00
C LYS A 479 -41.17 -8.99 1.56
N SER A 480 -40.93 -8.51 2.78
CA SER A 480 -41.72 -7.42 3.40
C SER A 480 -41.58 -6.09 2.68
N SER A 481 -40.51 -5.87 1.89
CA SER A 481 -40.35 -4.67 1.07
C SER A 481 -41.09 -4.73 -0.28
N HIS A 482 -41.60 -5.90 -0.70
CA HIS A 482 -42.21 -6.13 -2.02
C HIS A 482 -43.72 -6.48 -2.00
N SER A 483 -44.37 -6.57 -0.84
CA SER A 483 -45.76 -7.05 -0.71
C SER A 483 -46.85 -5.97 -0.73
N HIS A 484 -46.56 -4.72 -1.11
CA HIS A 484 -47.58 -3.68 -1.32
C HIS A 484 -47.91 -3.46 -2.80
N SER A 485 -48.37 -4.48 -3.50
CA SER A 485 -49.22 -4.28 -4.68
C SER A 485 -49.95 -5.56 -5.13
N ILE A 486 -51.28 -5.43 -5.28
CA ILE A 486 -52.24 -6.22 -6.07
C ILE A 486 -53.14 -7.23 -5.33
N SER A 487 -54.41 -6.80 -5.17
CA SER A 487 -55.65 -7.50 -5.57
C SER A 487 -56.75 -6.39 -5.70
N ALA A 488 -57.87 -6.44 -6.43
CA ALA A 488 -58.38 -7.17 -7.58
C ALA A 488 -59.86 -6.71 -7.75
N SER A 489 -60.21 -6.10 -8.89
CA SER A 489 -61.51 -6.18 -9.62
C SER A 489 -62.88 -6.00 -8.92
N SER A 490 -63.68 -5.01 -9.32
CA SER A 490 -64.82 -5.19 -10.27
C SER A 490 -65.95 -4.13 -10.13
N LYS A 491 -66.54 -3.83 -11.31
CA LYS A 491 -67.88 -3.25 -11.62
C LYS A 491 -68.04 -1.73 -11.81
N GLN A 492 -68.57 -1.43 -12.99
CA GLN A 492 -69.03 -0.15 -13.53
C GLN A 492 -70.49 -0.37 -13.99
N LEU A 493 -71.41 0.60 -13.76
CA LEU A 493 -72.34 1.19 -14.75
C LEU A 493 -73.65 1.80 -14.17
N PHE A 494 -73.92 3.05 -14.63
CA PHE A 494 -75.17 3.85 -14.74
C PHE A 494 -75.90 4.31 -13.45
N LYS A 495 -76.51 5.51 -13.33
CA LYS A 495 -77.08 6.48 -14.30
C LYS A 495 -77.26 7.88 -13.65
N GLU A 496 -77.48 8.88 -14.50
CA GLU A 496 -77.57 10.35 -14.31
C GLU A 496 -78.74 10.90 -13.45
N MET A 497 -78.56 12.12 -12.88
CA MET A 497 -79.26 13.38 -13.24
C MET A 497 -79.33 14.38 -12.06
N GLY A 498 -79.12 15.68 -12.33
CA GLY A 498 -79.90 16.76 -11.67
C GLY A 498 -79.25 17.79 -10.72
N SER A 499 -78.36 18.65 -11.24
CA SER A 499 -78.30 20.11 -11.06
C SER A 499 -78.75 20.84 -9.75
N LYS A 500 -77.73 21.46 -9.10
CA LYS A 500 -77.59 22.87 -8.62
C LYS A 500 -78.46 23.42 -7.47
N GLN A 501 -77.80 23.80 -6.37
CA GLN A 501 -77.65 25.16 -5.75
C GLN A 501 -77.03 24.97 -4.34
N LYS A 502 -76.22 25.81 -3.68
CA LYS A 502 -75.54 27.08 -3.94
C LYS A 502 -74.49 27.26 -2.80
N ILE A 503 -73.20 27.27 -3.16
CA ILE A 503 -72.19 28.29 -2.82
C ILE A 503 -71.97 28.70 -1.32
N GLY A 504 -72.41 27.93 -0.32
CA GLY A 504 -71.92 28.04 1.08
C GLY A 504 -71.06 26.86 1.55
N TYR A 505 -71.20 25.72 0.87
CA TYR A 505 -70.67 24.41 1.26
C TYR A 505 -69.28 24.11 0.67
N LYS A 506 -68.96 24.69 -0.50
CA LYS A 506 -67.71 24.45 -1.23
C LYS A 506 -66.45 24.92 -0.49
N CYS A 507 -66.53 25.98 0.32
CA CYS A 507 -65.39 26.44 1.14
C CYS A 507 -65.11 25.50 2.33
N ARG A 508 -66.15 24.87 2.90
CA ARG A 508 -65.98 23.90 3.99
C ARG A 508 -65.44 22.57 3.50
N ILE A 509 -65.90 22.07 2.34
CA ILE A 509 -65.30 20.89 1.70
C ILE A 509 -63.83 21.16 1.36
N ALA A 510 -63.53 22.31 0.76
CA ALA A 510 -62.16 22.65 0.37
C ALA A 510 -61.22 22.67 1.58
N GLY A 511 -61.67 23.21 2.73
CA GLY A 511 -60.89 23.19 3.97
C GLY A 511 -60.65 21.78 4.53
N VAL A 512 -61.66 20.90 4.52
CA VAL A 512 -61.51 19.52 5.00
C VAL A 512 -60.67 18.66 4.04
N PHE A 513 -60.79 18.86 2.72
CA PHE A 513 -59.93 18.21 1.73
C PHE A 513 -58.48 18.69 1.84
N LEU A 514 -58.25 19.98 2.10
CA LEU A 514 -56.90 20.51 2.37
C LEU A 514 -56.28 19.90 3.61
N LEU A 515 -57.06 19.73 4.68
CA LEU A 515 -56.62 19.04 5.90
C LEU A 515 -56.28 17.57 5.67
N LEU A 516 -57.08 16.85 4.87
CA LEU A 516 -56.81 15.46 4.48
C LEU A 516 -55.55 15.34 3.63
N LEU A 517 -55.37 16.25 2.65
CA LEU A 517 -54.17 16.27 1.82
C LEU A 517 -52.93 16.65 2.65
N ALA A 518 -53.05 17.58 3.59
CA ALA A 518 -51.97 17.96 4.49
C ALA A 518 -51.60 16.83 5.47
N SER A 519 -52.57 16.07 5.99
CA SER A 519 -52.30 14.93 6.87
C SER A 519 -51.63 13.78 6.13
N ILE A 520 -52.05 13.49 4.90
CA ILE A 520 -51.40 12.50 4.02
C ILE A 520 -49.98 12.96 3.66
N ALA A 521 -49.80 14.22 3.29
CA ALA A 521 -48.49 14.79 2.99
C ALA A 521 -47.54 14.74 4.20
N ALA A 522 -48.04 15.01 5.41
CA ALA A 522 -47.26 14.87 6.64
C ALA A 522 -46.88 13.41 6.94
N LEU A 523 -47.78 12.47 6.68
CA LEU A 523 -47.54 11.03 6.86
C LEU A 523 -46.46 10.51 5.89
N VAL A 524 -46.55 10.92 4.62
CA VAL A 524 -45.54 10.64 3.59
C VAL A 524 -44.23 11.32 3.96
N ALA A 525 -44.24 12.57 4.41
CA ALA A 525 -43.03 13.29 4.82
C ALA A 525 -42.34 12.60 6.01
N VAL A 526 -43.08 12.16 7.04
CA VAL A 526 -42.51 11.43 8.19
C VAL A 526 -41.93 10.07 7.76
N ALA A 527 -42.61 9.33 6.88
CA ALA A 527 -42.11 8.05 6.36
C ALA A 527 -40.88 8.23 5.46
N VAL A 528 -40.90 9.21 4.56
CA VAL A 528 -39.76 9.56 3.71
C VAL A 528 -38.60 10.06 4.55
N ILE A 529 -38.83 10.89 5.57
CA ILE A 529 -37.80 11.32 6.51
C ILE A 529 -37.20 10.10 7.23
N GLN A 530 -38.02 9.17 7.74
CA GLN A 530 -37.51 7.96 8.39
C GLN A 530 -36.64 7.07 7.48
N ASP A 531 -36.98 6.99 6.20
CA ASP A 531 -36.27 6.19 5.20
C ASP A 531 -35.01 6.91 4.65
N THR A 532 -35.10 8.23 4.45
CA THR A 532 -34.05 9.05 3.80
C THR A 532 -33.09 9.71 4.79
N TRP A 533 -33.45 9.90 6.06
CA TRP A 533 -32.58 10.54 7.07
C TRP A 533 -31.52 9.63 7.69
N ARG A 534 -31.12 8.55 7.03
CA ARG A 534 -29.80 7.93 7.31
C ARG A 534 -28.70 8.86 6.82
N PHE A 535 -28.49 9.97 7.50
CA PHE A 535 -27.38 10.87 7.21
C PHE A 535 -26.14 10.40 7.97
N LYS A 536 -25.12 10.05 7.20
CA LYS A 536 -23.76 9.90 7.69
C LYS A 536 -23.25 11.29 8.04
N LYS A 537 -23.04 11.56 9.33
CA LYS A 537 -22.34 12.76 9.73
C LYS A 537 -20.85 12.42 9.72
N TYR A 538 -20.16 12.96 8.74
CA TYR A 538 -18.72 12.82 8.65
C TYR A 538 -18.08 13.88 9.53
N SER A 539 -17.18 13.45 10.39
CA SER A 539 -16.38 14.39 11.18
C SER A 539 -15.29 15.00 10.30
N GLU A 540 -14.82 16.19 10.66
CA GLU A 540 -13.72 16.85 9.95
C GLU A 540 -12.39 16.25 10.40
N GLU A 541 -11.56 15.89 9.44
CA GLU A 541 -10.23 15.36 9.67
C GLU A 541 -9.17 16.41 9.40
N TYR A 542 -8.05 16.30 10.12
CA TYR A 542 -6.93 17.24 10.06
C TYR A 542 -5.61 16.50 9.82
N GLY A 543 -4.69 17.17 9.14
CA GLY A 543 -3.35 16.65 8.92
C GLY A 543 -2.31 17.75 8.83
N ILE A 544 -1.16 17.51 9.43
CA ILE A 544 -0.03 18.44 9.47
C ILE A 544 1.11 17.86 8.64
N VAL A 545 1.62 18.66 7.69
CA VAL A 545 2.81 18.32 6.90
C VAL A 545 3.85 19.41 7.08
N ILE A 546 5.02 19.04 7.58
CA ILE A 546 6.18 19.91 7.70
C ILE A 546 7.06 19.71 6.46
N ASP A 547 7.13 20.73 5.62
CA ASP A 547 8.08 20.81 4.51
C ASP A 547 9.39 21.42 5.01
N SER A 548 10.44 20.62 5.06
CA SER A 548 11.76 21.04 5.54
C SER A 548 12.75 21.15 4.40
N GLY A 549 12.76 22.33 3.77
CA GLY A 549 13.61 22.66 2.63
C GLY A 549 15.01 23.14 2.98
N SER A 550 15.89 23.18 1.96
CA SER A 550 17.29 23.63 2.12
C SER A 550 17.46 25.10 2.48
N SER A 551 16.45 25.92 2.24
CA SER A 551 16.51 27.38 2.49
C SER A 551 15.45 27.86 3.48
N ARG A 552 14.50 27.00 3.85
CA ARG A 552 13.35 27.33 4.70
C ARG A 552 12.58 26.07 5.07
N SER A 553 11.86 26.13 6.18
CA SER A 553 10.85 25.15 6.55
C SER A 553 9.47 25.80 6.63
N ASN A 554 8.43 25.06 6.27
CA ASN A 554 7.03 25.49 6.41
C ASN A 554 6.23 24.40 7.11
N VAL A 555 5.30 24.78 7.96
CA VAL A 555 4.34 23.87 8.58
C VAL A 555 2.96 24.12 7.99
N HIS A 556 2.43 23.10 7.31
CA HIS A 556 1.12 23.16 6.66
C HIS A 556 0.08 22.43 7.50
N LEU A 557 -1.07 23.06 7.69
CA LEU A 557 -2.26 22.45 8.26
C LEU A 557 -3.31 22.25 7.17
N TYR A 558 -3.77 21.03 7.03
CA TYR A 558 -4.79 20.61 6.10
C TYR A 558 -6.03 20.11 6.83
N LYS A 559 -7.19 20.24 6.17
CA LYS A 559 -8.48 19.76 6.64
C LYS A 559 -9.30 19.15 5.50
N TRP A 560 -10.04 18.09 5.78
CA TRP A 560 -11.02 17.53 4.83
C TRP A 560 -12.20 16.87 5.57
N PRO A 561 -13.37 16.77 4.93
CA PRO A 561 -14.46 15.95 5.47
C PRO A 561 -14.02 14.48 5.54
N GLY A 562 -14.36 13.74 6.60
CA GLY A 562 -14.06 12.30 6.72
C GLY A 562 -14.66 11.45 5.58
N GLU A 563 -15.65 11.99 4.86
CA GLU A 563 -16.12 11.44 3.59
C GLU A 563 -15.06 11.58 2.50
N LYS A 564 -14.68 10.46 1.92
CA LYS A 564 -13.74 10.44 0.80
C LYS A 564 -14.42 10.20 -0.52
N GLN A 565 -13.82 10.73 -1.57
CA GLN A 565 -14.22 10.48 -2.95
C GLN A 565 -13.33 9.38 -3.52
N ASN A 566 -13.89 8.20 -3.79
CA ASN A 566 -13.14 7.03 -4.29
C ASN A 566 -11.80 6.80 -3.55
N GLU A 567 -11.89 6.65 -2.22
CA GLU A 567 -10.77 6.41 -1.31
C GLU A 567 -9.88 7.63 -1.01
N THR A 568 -9.97 8.74 -1.77
CA THR A 568 -9.11 9.93 -1.58
C THR A 568 -9.89 11.09 -0.94
N GLY A 569 -9.30 11.75 0.05
CA GLY A 569 -9.87 12.94 0.69
C GLY A 569 -9.89 14.16 -0.22
N VAL A 570 -10.85 15.07 0.00
CA VAL A 570 -10.88 16.37 -0.68
C VAL A 570 -10.28 17.42 0.25
N VAL A 571 -8.98 17.62 0.13
CA VAL A 571 -8.15 18.33 1.10
C VAL A 571 -8.07 19.84 0.86
N THR A 572 -8.27 20.61 1.91
CA THR A 572 -8.15 22.08 1.92
C THR A 572 -7.01 22.52 2.84
N GLU A 573 -6.16 23.43 2.36
CA GLU A 573 -5.15 24.09 3.20
C GLU A 573 -5.82 25.13 4.09
N ILE A 574 -5.59 25.02 5.40
CA ILE A 574 -6.14 25.93 6.42
C ILE A 574 -5.08 26.92 6.89
N MET A 575 -3.84 26.46 7.05
CA MET A 575 -2.74 27.30 7.48
C MET A 575 -1.43 26.88 6.79
N ASN A 576 -0.60 27.87 6.50
CA ASN A 576 0.77 27.70 6.05
C ASN A 576 1.65 28.62 6.90
N CYS A 577 2.30 28.05 7.92
CA CYS A 577 3.19 28.76 8.82
C CYS A 577 4.63 28.66 8.34
N ARG A 578 5.20 29.80 7.93
CA ARG A 578 6.60 29.88 7.54
C ARG A 578 7.48 29.97 8.79
N VAL A 579 8.37 29.00 8.96
CA VAL A 579 9.36 29.00 10.05
C VAL A 579 10.45 30.04 9.73
N ALA A 580 10.70 30.94 10.68
CA ALA A 580 11.77 31.93 10.56
C ALA A 580 13.14 31.28 10.83
N GLY A 581 14.19 31.82 10.21
CA GLY A 581 15.55 31.28 10.30
C GLY A 581 15.96 30.51 9.05
N ASP A 582 17.05 29.74 9.18
CA ASP A 582 17.62 28.93 8.12
C ASP A 582 16.87 27.59 8.00
N GLY A 583 17.11 26.85 6.91
CA GLY A 583 16.55 25.50 6.75
C GLY A 583 17.13 24.52 7.78
N ILE A 584 16.43 23.44 8.09
CA ILE A 584 16.90 22.47 9.10
C ILE A 584 18.27 21.84 8.74
N SER A 585 18.68 21.88 7.47
CA SER A 585 20.01 21.42 7.03
C SER A 585 21.16 22.26 7.56
N GLU A 586 20.90 23.44 8.12
CA GLU A 586 21.89 24.30 8.76
C GLU A 586 21.98 24.11 10.28
N MET A 587 21.13 23.25 10.86
CA MET A 587 21.10 23.03 12.31
C MET A 587 22.30 22.23 12.83
N ASN A 588 22.61 22.31 14.12
CA ASN A 588 23.77 21.70 14.78
C ASN A 588 25.12 22.27 14.28
N VAL A 589 25.16 23.56 13.95
CA VAL A 589 26.39 24.29 13.56
C VAL A 589 26.64 25.47 14.48
N ASP A 590 25.61 26.29 14.67
CA ASP A 590 25.65 27.47 15.52
C ASP A 590 24.53 27.34 16.58
N PRO A 591 24.87 27.10 17.85
CA PRO A 591 23.89 26.90 18.90
C PRO A 591 22.91 28.06 19.09
N GLN A 592 23.32 29.31 18.78
CA GLN A 592 22.46 30.48 18.90
C GLN A 592 21.40 30.48 17.79
N LYS A 593 21.82 30.21 16.55
CA LYS A 593 20.88 30.09 15.41
C LYS A 593 19.97 28.88 15.52
N ASP A 594 20.46 27.80 16.12
CA ASP A 594 19.66 26.61 16.40
C ASP A 594 18.55 26.94 17.38
N ALA A 595 18.85 27.67 18.45
CA ALA A 595 17.84 28.11 19.42
C ALA A 595 16.78 29.01 18.78
N GLU A 596 17.16 29.92 17.89
CA GLU A 596 16.23 30.77 17.14
C GLU A 596 15.34 29.95 16.19
N SER A 597 15.93 29.01 15.44
CA SER A 597 15.21 28.12 14.53
C SER A 597 14.22 27.22 15.28
N TRP A 598 14.64 26.63 16.40
CA TRP A 598 13.77 25.84 17.27
C TRP A 598 12.63 26.65 17.85
N LYS A 599 12.88 27.89 18.28
CA LYS A 599 11.84 28.78 18.79
C LYS A 599 10.81 29.08 17.70
N ALA A 600 11.25 29.50 16.51
CA ALA A 600 10.36 29.79 15.40
C ALA A 600 9.54 28.55 14.96
N PHE A 601 10.16 27.37 15.02
CA PHE A 601 9.49 26.11 14.70
C PHE A 601 8.39 25.78 15.74
N LYS A 602 8.68 25.96 17.03
CA LYS A 602 7.70 25.81 18.12
C LYS A 602 6.55 26.82 17.98
N ASP A 603 6.85 28.09 17.74
CA ASP A 603 5.84 29.13 17.53
C ASP A 603 4.87 28.78 16.38
N CYS A 604 5.35 28.12 15.32
CA CYS A 604 4.48 27.63 14.24
C CYS A 604 3.61 26.45 14.66
N MET A 605 4.16 25.49 15.41
CA MET A 605 3.40 24.34 15.92
C MET A 605 2.35 24.77 16.95
N ASP A 606 2.65 25.74 17.80
CA ASP A 606 1.71 26.28 18.79
C ASP A 606 0.50 26.91 18.10
N LYS A 607 0.72 27.76 17.09
CA LYS A 607 -0.35 28.36 16.27
C LYS A 607 -1.23 27.31 15.58
N ILE A 608 -0.64 26.21 15.11
CA ILE A 608 -1.41 25.13 14.49
C ILE A 608 -2.23 24.39 15.54
N THR A 609 -1.67 24.12 16.71
CA THR A 609 -2.35 23.49 17.84
C THR A 609 -3.57 24.29 18.29
N GLU A 610 -3.49 25.62 18.28
CA GLU A 610 -4.61 26.51 18.61
C GLU A 610 -5.77 26.44 17.59
N VAL A 611 -5.49 26.13 16.32
CA VAL A 611 -6.52 26.06 15.27
C VAL A 611 -7.24 24.72 15.23
N ILE A 612 -6.57 23.64 15.60
CA ILE A 612 -7.17 22.31 15.60
C ILE A 612 -8.01 22.14 16.87
N PRO A 613 -9.28 21.70 16.76
CA PRO A 613 -10.09 21.40 17.94
C PRO A 613 -9.40 20.38 18.84
N SER A 614 -9.43 20.60 20.16
CA SER A 614 -8.68 19.77 21.14
C SER A 614 -9.05 18.29 21.06
N GLU A 615 -10.32 17.99 20.76
CA GLU A 615 -10.83 16.63 20.55
C GLU A 615 -10.26 15.93 19.31
N LYS A 616 -9.70 16.68 18.36
CA LYS A 616 -9.07 16.16 17.13
C LYS A 616 -7.55 16.15 17.19
N HIS A 617 -6.92 16.61 18.28
CA HIS A 617 -5.46 16.62 18.41
C HIS A 617 -4.89 15.20 18.23
N ASN A 618 -5.37 14.23 19.01
CA ASN A 618 -4.83 12.86 18.99
C ASN A 618 -5.05 12.10 17.66
N SER A 619 -6.04 12.48 16.85
CA SER A 619 -6.33 11.86 15.55
C SER A 619 -5.68 12.61 14.39
N THR A 620 -5.24 13.87 14.61
CA THR A 620 -4.53 14.65 13.61
C THR A 620 -3.18 14.01 13.33
N ILE A 621 -2.98 13.58 12.09
CA ILE A 621 -1.72 13.01 11.64
C ILE A 621 -0.65 14.09 11.46
N LEU A 622 0.58 13.78 11.83
CA LEU A 622 1.71 14.70 11.73
C LEU A 622 2.88 14.04 11.01
N PHE A 623 3.34 14.67 9.92
CA PHE A 623 4.46 14.22 9.10
C PHE A 623 5.50 15.32 8.91
N LEU A 624 6.76 14.92 8.80
CA LEU A 624 7.85 15.78 8.34
C LEU A 624 8.56 15.15 7.14
N GLY A 625 8.59 15.89 6.02
CA GLY A 625 9.38 15.55 4.84
C GLY A 625 10.54 16.52 4.69
N ALA A 626 11.76 16.00 4.84
CA ALA A 626 12.99 16.74 4.61
C ALA A 626 13.42 16.59 3.15
N THR A 627 13.73 17.71 2.46
CA THR A 627 13.97 17.70 1.00
C THR A 627 15.46 17.79 0.65
N ALA A 628 15.79 18.31 -0.52
CA ALA A 628 17.13 18.31 -1.13
C ALA A 628 18.28 18.79 -0.23
N GLY A 629 18.04 19.77 0.65
CA GLY A 629 19.07 20.25 1.58
C GLY A 629 19.53 19.18 2.56
N MET A 630 18.58 18.41 3.08
CA MET A 630 18.88 17.28 3.94
C MET A 630 19.42 16.09 3.16
N ARG A 631 19.06 15.92 1.87
CA ARG A 631 19.71 14.93 0.98
C ARG A 631 21.21 15.23 0.84
N LEU A 632 21.57 16.49 0.57
CA LEU A 632 22.97 16.94 0.51
C LEU A 632 23.68 16.80 1.85
N LEU A 633 23.03 17.21 2.94
CA LEU A 633 23.61 17.05 4.27
C LEU A 633 23.83 15.58 4.61
N HIS A 634 22.92 14.69 4.23
CA HIS A 634 23.06 13.27 4.46
C HIS A 634 24.20 12.64 3.67
N GLU A 635 24.44 13.10 2.44
CA GLU A 635 25.59 12.66 1.63
C GLU A 635 26.93 13.14 2.24
N LYS A 636 26.97 14.38 2.74
CA LYS A 636 28.16 14.98 3.35
C LYS A 636 28.45 14.48 4.78
N ASP A 637 27.41 14.41 5.60
CA ASP A 637 27.45 14.13 7.03
C ASP A 637 26.19 13.34 7.45
N PRO A 638 26.20 12.01 7.23
CA PRO A 638 25.10 11.13 7.61
C PRO A 638 24.78 11.19 9.11
N GLN A 639 25.79 11.45 9.95
CA GLN A 639 25.62 11.51 11.40
C GLN A 639 24.83 12.76 11.79
N ARG A 640 25.26 13.94 11.35
CA ARG A 640 24.57 15.20 11.66
C ARG A 640 23.15 15.22 11.12
N SER A 641 22.94 14.77 9.89
CA SER A 641 21.57 14.65 9.33
C SER A 641 20.68 13.72 10.15
N SER A 642 21.22 12.59 10.64
CA SER A 642 20.50 11.64 11.50
C SER A 642 20.18 12.23 12.88
N GLU A 643 21.12 12.98 13.48
CA GLU A 643 20.93 13.66 14.76
C GLU A 643 19.83 14.73 14.67
N ILE A 644 19.84 15.56 13.62
CA ILE A 644 18.79 16.56 13.38
C ILE A 644 17.42 15.89 13.27
N LEU A 645 17.30 14.81 12.48
CA LEU A 645 16.05 14.07 12.35
C LEU A 645 15.64 13.37 13.65
N ALA A 646 16.58 12.84 14.43
CA ALA A 646 16.29 12.24 15.73
C ALA A 646 15.74 13.27 16.72
N ASN A 647 16.34 14.47 16.77
CA ASN A 647 15.85 15.57 17.61
C ASN A 647 14.45 16.05 17.17
N LEU A 648 14.22 16.18 15.87
CA LEU A 648 12.89 16.50 15.33
C LEU A 648 11.87 15.41 15.64
N ARG A 649 12.20 14.13 15.46
CA ARG A 649 11.31 13.01 15.84
C ARG A 649 10.96 13.07 17.32
N LYS A 650 11.94 13.27 18.19
CA LYS A 650 11.72 13.39 19.63
C LYS A 650 10.77 14.54 19.97
N TYR A 651 10.97 15.70 19.36
CA TYR A 651 10.09 16.86 19.56
C TYR A 651 8.67 16.62 19.00
N LEU A 652 8.55 16.16 17.76
CA LEU A 652 7.24 15.95 17.11
C LEU A 652 6.43 14.86 17.81
N SER A 653 7.08 13.80 18.31
CA SER A 653 6.44 12.78 19.15
C SER A 653 5.96 13.29 20.50
N SER A 654 6.46 14.44 20.97
CA SER A 654 6.02 15.05 22.24
C SER A 654 4.78 15.95 22.10
N LEU A 655 4.38 16.25 20.87
CA LEU A 655 3.20 17.07 20.58
C LEU A 655 1.91 16.24 20.72
N PRO A 656 0.73 16.86 20.94
CA PRO A 656 -0.53 16.15 21.17
C PRO A 656 -1.12 15.52 19.89
N PHE A 657 -0.30 15.30 18.86
CA PHE A 657 -0.71 14.81 17.54
C PHE A 657 -0.27 13.38 17.29
N SER A 658 -0.93 12.70 16.35
CA SER A 658 -0.54 11.37 15.88
C SER A 658 0.68 11.47 14.97
N PHE A 659 1.87 11.57 15.57
CA PHE A 659 3.13 11.61 14.83
C PHE A 659 3.38 10.29 14.10
N GLN A 660 3.53 10.37 12.78
CA GLN A 660 3.70 9.21 11.92
C GLN A 660 5.16 8.99 11.57
N ASN A 661 5.81 9.99 10.96
CA ASN A 661 7.19 9.88 10.53
C ASN A 661 7.84 11.25 10.29
N ALA A 662 9.17 11.28 10.42
CA ALA A 662 10.03 12.34 9.94
C ALA A 662 11.18 11.71 9.16
N SER A 663 11.25 11.97 7.85
CA SER A 663 12.24 11.35 6.97
C SER A 663 12.68 12.27 5.83
N ILE A 664 13.84 11.97 5.25
CA ILE A 664 14.30 12.62 4.02
C ILE A 664 13.54 11.98 2.85
N ILE A 665 12.74 12.76 2.13
CA ILE A 665 12.00 12.26 0.97
C ILE A 665 12.91 12.17 -0.25
N THR A 666 12.65 11.20 -1.12
CA THR A 666 13.37 11.07 -2.38
C THR A 666 13.04 12.23 -3.31
N GLY A 667 13.92 12.51 -4.27
CA GLY A 667 13.67 13.58 -5.24
C GLY A 667 12.50 13.28 -6.17
N GLN A 668 12.30 12.00 -6.53
CA GLN A 668 11.18 11.55 -7.34
C GLN A 668 9.84 11.74 -6.61
N GLU A 669 9.78 11.42 -5.31
CA GLU A 669 8.62 11.67 -4.45
C GLU A 669 8.27 13.16 -4.39
N GLU A 670 9.26 14.02 -4.14
CA GLU A 670 9.07 15.48 -4.11
C GLU A 670 8.46 15.99 -5.43
N GLY A 671 8.97 15.51 -6.58
CA GLY A 671 8.43 15.82 -7.90
C GLY A 671 7.02 15.28 -8.14
N LEU A 672 6.75 14.02 -7.76
CA LEU A 672 5.43 13.38 -7.89
C LEU A 672 4.38 14.13 -7.07
N TYR A 673 4.65 14.40 -5.80
CA TYR A 673 3.71 15.09 -4.93
C TYR A 673 3.49 16.54 -5.39
N GLY A 674 4.50 17.21 -5.94
CA GLY A 674 4.33 18.49 -6.63
C GLY A 674 3.33 18.40 -7.81
N TRP A 675 3.46 17.37 -8.64
CA TRP A 675 2.54 17.11 -9.75
C TRP A 675 1.11 16.84 -9.29
N ILE A 676 0.92 16.10 -8.19
CA ILE A 676 -0.40 15.87 -7.59
C ILE A 676 -1.00 17.20 -7.12
N THR A 677 -0.24 18.04 -6.43
CA THR A 677 -0.71 19.37 -5.98
C THR A 677 -1.18 20.22 -7.15
N VAL A 678 -0.37 20.34 -8.21
CA VAL A 678 -0.72 21.14 -9.40
C VAL A 678 -2.05 20.68 -9.99
N ASN A 679 -2.20 19.38 -10.23
CA ASN A 679 -3.39 18.85 -10.87
C ASN A 679 -4.63 18.90 -9.99
N TYR A 680 -4.48 18.74 -8.67
CA TYR A 680 -5.57 18.90 -7.72
C TYR A 680 -6.08 20.34 -7.71
N LEU A 681 -5.19 21.33 -7.57
CA LEU A 681 -5.59 22.74 -7.51
C LEU A 681 -6.21 23.23 -8.82
N MET A 682 -5.73 22.72 -9.96
CA MET A 682 -6.29 22.99 -11.29
C MET A 682 -7.65 22.33 -11.52
N GLY A 683 -8.09 21.41 -10.64
CA GLY A 683 -9.35 20.69 -10.79
C GLY A 683 -9.29 19.55 -11.81
N ASN A 684 -8.10 19.09 -12.19
CA ASN A 684 -7.93 18.04 -13.20
C ASN A 684 -8.27 16.64 -12.67
N PHE A 685 -8.36 16.47 -11.35
CA PHE A 685 -8.78 15.22 -10.72
C PHE A 685 -10.28 15.19 -10.40
N LEU A 686 -10.81 16.31 -9.90
CA LEU A 686 -12.19 16.44 -9.46
C LEU A 686 -12.73 17.84 -9.77
N GLU A 687 -13.97 17.90 -10.22
CA GLU A 687 -14.78 19.10 -10.30
C GLU A 687 -16.15 18.87 -9.66
N LYS A 688 -16.87 19.95 -9.35
CA LYS A 688 -18.25 19.84 -8.88
C LYS A 688 -19.21 19.98 -10.06
N ASN A 689 -20.16 19.06 -10.18
CA ASN A 689 -21.23 19.17 -11.16
C ASN A 689 -22.33 20.17 -10.71
N LEU A 690 -23.36 20.35 -11.53
CA LEU A 690 -24.52 21.21 -11.24
C LEU A 690 -25.27 20.84 -9.94
N TRP A 691 -25.08 19.62 -9.45
CA TRP A 691 -25.66 19.09 -8.21
C TRP A 691 -24.71 19.18 -7.01
N ASN A 692 -23.59 19.91 -7.14
CA ASN A 692 -22.58 20.09 -6.10
C ASN A 692 -21.88 18.76 -5.68
N THR A 693 -21.96 17.72 -6.52
CA THR A 693 -21.28 16.43 -6.33
C THR A 693 -19.93 16.42 -7.04
N TYR A 694 -18.92 15.81 -6.41
CA TYR A 694 -17.61 15.64 -7.02
C TYR A 694 -17.65 14.59 -8.14
N VAL A 695 -17.18 14.97 -9.33
CA VAL A 695 -17.07 14.11 -10.50
C VAL A 695 -15.70 14.31 -11.15
N ARG A 696 -15.23 13.30 -11.88
CA ARG A 696 -14.04 13.46 -12.71
C ARG A 696 -14.39 14.34 -13.93
N PRO A 697 -13.62 15.39 -14.23
CA PRO A 697 -13.90 16.22 -15.41
C PRO A 697 -13.77 15.41 -16.71
N ALA A 698 -14.73 15.60 -17.61
CA ALA A 698 -14.74 14.91 -18.89
C ALA A 698 -13.56 15.37 -19.77
N GLY A 699 -12.72 14.42 -20.21
CA GLY A 699 -11.54 14.74 -21.03
C GLY A 699 -10.39 15.41 -20.26
N ALA A 700 -10.38 15.35 -18.93
CA ALA A 700 -9.35 15.97 -18.10
C ALA A 700 -7.93 15.56 -18.53
N LYS A 701 -7.16 16.54 -19.00
CA LYS A 701 -5.72 16.42 -19.23
C LYS A 701 -4.99 16.89 -17.99
N THR A 702 -3.91 16.19 -17.64
CA THR A 702 -3.06 16.62 -16.52
C THR A 702 -2.02 17.62 -17.00
N VAL A 703 -1.57 18.46 -16.08
CA VAL A 703 -0.58 19.51 -16.27
C VAL A 703 0.72 19.03 -15.64
N GLY A 704 1.84 19.18 -16.34
CA GLY A 704 3.17 18.90 -15.82
C GLY A 704 3.56 19.87 -14.70
N SER A 705 4.56 19.49 -13.92
CA SER A 705 4.98 20.19 -12.71
C SER A 705 6.49 20.38 -12.74
N MET A 706 6.94 21.61 -12.51
CA MET A 706 8.35 21.95 -12.43
C MET A 706 8.64 22.76 -11.16
N ASP A 707 9.51 22.21 -10.31
CA ASP A 707 9.97 22.83 -9.07
C ASP A 707 11.44 23.23 -9.20
N LEU A 708 11.78 24.43 -8.74
CA LEU A 708 13.16 24.89 -8.62
C LEU A 708 13.43 25.31 -7.18
N GLY A 709 13.92 24.35 -6.40
CA GLY A 709 14.39 24.54 -5.04
C GLY A 709 15.79 25.15 -4.96
N GLY A 710 16.30 25.30 -3.74
CA GLY A 710 17.64 25.82 -3.50
C GLY A 710 18.74 24.80 -3.87
N ALA A 711 18.49 23.50 -3.62
CA ALA A 711 19.47 22.42 -3.79
C ALA A 711 19.18 21.47 -4.97
N SER A 712 17.92 21.31 -5.39
CA SER A 712 17.54 20.54 -6.58
C SER A 712 16.49 21.26 -7.44
N THR A 713 16.32 20.75 -8.66
CA THR A 713 15.20 21.05 -9.54
C THR A 713 14.50 19.75 -9.92
N GLN A 714 13.18 19.79 -10.08
CA GLN A 714 12.34 18.63 -10.37
C GLN A 714 11.46 18.92 -11.58
N ILE A 715 11.24 17.89 -12.39
CA ILE A 715 10.23 17.88 -13.45
C ILE A 715 9.39 16.61 -13.32
N ALA A 716 8.07 16.74 -13.38
CA ALA A 716 7.14 15.63 -13.31
C ALA A 716 5.92 15.82 -14.23
N PHE A 717 5.54 14.81 -15.01
CA PHE A 717 4.37 14.87 -15.88
C PHE A 717 3.84 13.48 -16.23
N ALA A 718 2.54 13.38 -16.51
CA ALA A 718 1.93 12.10 -16.89
C ALA A 718 2.35 11.68 -18.30
N VAL A 719 2.60 10.39 -18.47
CA VAL A 719 2.91 9.76 -19.75
C VAL A 719 1.85 8.73 -20.10
N GLN A 720 1.46 8.64 -21.38
CA GLN A 720 0.39 7.73 -21.83
C GLN A 720 0.84 6.27 -21.92
N ASP A 721 2.14 6.04 -22.10
CA ASP A 721 2.70 4.72 -22.31
C ASP A 721 3.04 4.02 -20.98
N ASN A 722 2.90 2.68 -20.96
CA ASN A 722 3.38 1.81 -19.88
C ASN A 722 4.91 1.66 -19.93
N LEU A 723 5.63 2.79 -19.96
CA LEU A 723 7.08 2.82 -19.89
C LEU A 723 7.51 2.45 -18.47
N GLY A 724 8.37 1.43 -18.36
CA GLY A 724 8.99 1.00 -17.12
C GLY A 724 10.38 1.62 -16.95
N GLY A 725 10.74 1.95 -15.71
CA GLY A 725 12.03 2.51 -15.32
C GLY A 725 11.97 3.14 -13.93
N SER A 726 13.11 3.45 -13.31
CA SER A 726 13.18 4.07 -11.97
C SER A 726 12.57 5.47 -11.90
N ASP A 727 12.45 6.14 -13.04
CA ASP A 727 12.00 7.53 -13.16
C ASP A 727 10.51 7.64 -13.48
N TYR A 728 9.78 6.51 -13.45
CA TYR A 728 8.33 6.45 -13.62
C TYR A 728 7.66 5.98 -12.32
N MET A 729 6.78 6.81 -11.77
CA MET A 729 6.03 6.50 -10.55
C MET A 729 4.55 6.30 -10.87
N ARG A 730 3.96 5.25 -10.28
CA ARG A 730 2.53 4.98 -10.36
C ARG A 730 1.83 5.45 -9.09
N VAL A 731 0.76 6.23 -9.25
CA VAL A 731 -0.09 6.67 -8.14
C VAL A 731 -1.56 6.47 -8.48
N LYS A 732 -2.39 6.14 -7.48
CA LYS A 732 -3.84 6.05 -7.62
C LYS A 732 -4.49 7.19 -6.83
N LEU A 733 -5.27 8.04 -7.49
CA LEU A 733 -6.00 9.15 -6.88
C LEU A 733 -7.45 9.14 -7.36
N TYR A 734 -8.39 9.28 -6.43
CA TYR A 734 -9.82 9.30 -6.69
C TYR A 734 -10.30 8.10 -7.53
N GLY A 735 -9.72 6.93 -7.29
CA GLY A 735 -10.04 5.69 -8.01
C GLY A 735 -9.27 5.47 -9.32
N TYR A 736 -8.48 6.45 -9.81
CA TYR A 736 -7.81 6.38 -11.11
C TYR A 736 -6.29 6.23 -10.99
N PRO A 737 -5.67 5.30 -11.74
CA PRO A 737 -4.23 5.18 -11.81
C PRO A 737 -3.61 6.22 -12.76
N TYR A 738 -2.45 6.75 -12.39
CA TYR A 738 -1.64 7.67 -13.17
C TYR A 738 -0.21 7.14 -13.25
N ASN A 739 0.39 7.14 -14.45
CA ASN A 739 1.81 6.89 -14.67
C ASN A 739 2.51 8.23 -14.88
N VAL A 740 3.41 8.60 -13.97
CA VAL A 740 4.04 9.93 -13.93
C VAL A 740 5.54 9.76 -14.08
N TYR A 741 6.11 10.32 -15.14
CA TYR A 741 7.56 10.53 -15.20
C TYR A 741 7.93 11.59 -14.17
N THR A 742 8.94 11.35 -13.33
CA THR A 742 9.42 12.31 -12.34
C THR A 742 10.92 12.13 -12.13
N TYR A 743 11.67 13.23 -12.24
CA TYR A 743 13.10 13.22 -11.99
C TYR A 743 13.54 14.45 -11.20
N SER A 744 14.52 14.26 -10.32
CA SER A 744 15.11 15.31 -9.48
C SER A 744 16.60 15.42 -9.73
N PHE A 745 17.04 16.60 -10.16
CA PHE A 745 18.45 16.90 -10.36
C PHE A 745 19.03 17.56 -9.10
N LEU A 746 19.62 16.75 -8.21
CA LEU A 746 20.37 17.25 -7.05
C LEU A 746 21.60 18.05 -7.53
N CYS A 747 21.99 19.10 -6.80
CA CYS A 747 23.02 20.07 -7.22
C CYS A 747 22.65 20.97 -8.41
N TYR A 748 21.40 20.90 -8.88
CA TYR A 748 20.81 21.77 -9.90
C TYR A 748 19.66 22.63 -9.34
N GLY A 749 19.57 22.75 -8.02
CA GLY A 749 18.78 23.82 -7.41
C GLY A 749 19.46 25.17 -7.60
N LYS A 750 18.67 26.25 -7.53
CA LYS A 750 19.13 27.61 -7.84
C LYS A 750 20.40 28.02 -7.06
N ASN A 751 20.50 27.66 -5.77
CA ASN A 751 21.62 28.11 -4.93
C ASN A 751 22.88 27.27 -5.18
N GLU A 752 22.74 25.95 -5.30
CA GLU A 752 23.88 25.06 -5.53
C GLU A 752 24.43 25.19 -6.96
N ALA A 753 23.56 25.43 -7.95
CA ALA A 753 23.99 25.74 -9.29
C ALA A 753 24.69 27.11 -9.39
N GLU A 754 24.31 28.10 -8.56
CA GLU A 754 25.04 29.38 -8.49
C GLU A 754 26.48 29.17 -8.05
N LYS A 755 26.71 28.38 -6.98
CA LYS A 755 28.06 28.07 -6.48
C LYS A 755 28.94 27.45 -7.56
N ARG A 756 28.38 26.55 -8.38
CA ARG A 756 29.08 25.92 -9.51
C ARG A 756 29.41 26.94 -10.62
N VAL A 757 28.52 27.89 -10.88
CA VAL A 757 28.78 28.99 -11.83
C VAL A 757 29.87 29.93 -11.29
N LEU A 758 29.84 30.25 -10.00
CA LEU A 758 30.87 31.07 -9.36
C LEU A 758 32.24 30.39 -9.41
N ASP A 759 32.32 29.08 -9.17
CA ASP A 759 33.56 28.31 -9.33
C ASP A 759 34.12 28.43 -10.77
N LYS A 760 33.27 28.30 -11.79
CA LYS A 760 33.70 28.50 -13.20
C LYS A 760 34.19 29.92 -13.48
N ILE A 761 33.56 30.93 -12.88
CA ILE A 761 33.98 32.34 -13.03
C ILE A 761 35.34 32.56 -12.35
N ILE A 762 35.55 32.01 -11.15
CA ILE A 762 36.81 32.10 -10.42
C ILE A 762 37.93 31.42 -11.21
N GLN A 763 37.71 30.20 -11.70
CA GLN A 763 38.70 29.44 -12.49
C GLN A 763 39.07 30.14 -13.80
N ALA A 764 38.16 30.93 -14.38
CA ALA A 764 38.40 31.70 -15.60
C ALA A 764 39.05 33.08 -15.35
N SER A 765 39.17 33.52 -14.09
CA SER A 765 39.73 34.83 -13.77
C SER A 765 41.25 34.76 -13.64
N PRO A 766 42.00 35.67 -14.30
CA PRO A 766 43.45 35.75 -14.13
C PRO A 766 43.87 36.40 -12.81
N ASP A 767 42.98 37.20 -12.19
CA ASP A 767 43.20 37.88 -10.92
C ASP A 767 42.10 37.48 -9.92
N THR A 768 42.51 36.90 -8.79
CA THR A 768 41.60 36.46 -7.71
C THR A 768 41.18 37.59 -6.78
N ASN A 769 41.88 38.73 -6.80
CA ASN A 769 41.56 39.92 -6.00
C ASN A 769 40.63 40.89 -6.72
N ASN A 770 40.36 40.70 -8.01
CA ASN A 770 39.43 41.52 -8.78
C ASN A 770 38.77 40.72 -9.92
N ILE A 771 37.78 39.91 -9.56
CA ILE A 771 37.11 39.00 -10.47
C ILE A 771 35.94 39.71 -11.16
N LYS A 772 36.01 39.82 -12.49
CA LYS A 772 34.88 40.32 -13.30
C LYS A 772 33.81 39.24 -13.45
N ASN A 773 32.70 39.40 -12.75
CA ASN A 773 31.58 38.46 -12.80
C ASN A 773 30.57 38.88 -13.88
N PRO A 774 30.43 38.12 -15.00
CA PRO A 774 29.50 38.46 -16.07
C PRO A 774 28.03 38.32 -15.67
N CYS A 775 27.73 37.53 -14.65
CA CYS A 775 26.38 37.31 -14.16
C CYS A 775 25.91 38.36 -13.13
N TYR A 776 26.77 39.31 -12.75
CA TYR A 776 26.42 40.43 -11.89
C TYR A 776 26.27 41.71 -12.71
N GLN A 777 25.29 42.53 -12.34
CA GLN A 777 25.02 43.81 -12.96
C GLN A 777 26.13 44.82 -12.71
N GLU A 778 26.30 45.75 -13.66
CA GLU A 778 27.25 46.85 -13.54
C GLU A 778 26.93 47.71 -12.30
N GLY A 779 27.95 48.11 -11.56
CA GLY A 779 27.82 48.85 -10.31
C GLY A 779 27.58 48.00 -9.06
N PHE A 780 27.45 46.66 -9.20
CA PHE A 780 27.45 45.73 -8.06
C PHE A 780 28.86 45.22 -7.74
N ASN A 781 29.18 45.10 -6.45
CA ASN A 781 30.39 44.42 -5.99
C ASN A 781 30.10 43.63 -4.71
N ILE A 782 30.88 42.58 -4.47
CA ILE A 782 30.75 41.75 -3.28
C ILE A 782 32.08 41.05 -2.99
N THR A 783 32.36 40.83 -1.71
CA THR A 783 33.41 39.93 -1.26
C THR A 783 32.79 38.66 -0.69
N LEU A 784 33.17 37.50 -1.22
CA LEU A 784 32.72 36.19 -0.75
C LEU A 784 33.91 35.41 -0.16
N ASN A 785 33.68 34.71 0.93
CA ASN A 785 34.63 33.71 1.43
C ASN A 785 34.55 32.44 0.58
N ALA A 786 35.66 31.73 0.44
CA ALA A 786 35.72 30.47 -0.29
C ALA A 786 34.75 29.42 0.26
N SER A 787 34.50 29.40 1.58
CA SER A 787 33.50 28.52 2.20
C SER A 787 32.08 28.70 1.65
N ALA A 788 31.69 29.93 1.28
CA ALA A 788 30.36 30.20 0.73
C ALA A 788 30.14 29.54 -0.65
N ILE A 789 31.22 29.16 -1.33
CA ILE A 789 31.22 28.56 -2.67
C ILE A 789 31.52 27.06 -2.57
N TYR A 790 32.53 26.68 -1.79
CA TYR A 790 33.14 25.35 -1.83
C TYR A 790 32.76 24.40 -0.69
N ASP A 791 32.10 24.85 0.39
CA ASP A 791 31.66 23.97 1.49
C ASP A 791 30.31 23.27 1.21
N THR A 792 30.18 22.72 0.00
CA THR A 792 29.04 21.92 -0.48
C THR A 792 29.55 20.73 -1.30
N GLU A 793 28.77 19.65 -1.36
CA GLU A 793 29.08 18.46 -2.20
C GLU A 793 28.93 18.75 -3.70
N CYS A 794 28.26 19.85 -4.05
CA CYS A 794 27.98 20.21 -5.45
C CYS A 794 29.15 20.87 -6.18
N THR A 795 30.25 21.19 -5.48
CA THR A 795 31.44 21.84 -6.04
C THR A 795 32.71 21.12 -5.59
N LYS A 796 33.73 21.08 -6.45
CA LYS A 796 35.02 20.46 -6.09
C LYS A 796 35.94 21.48 -5.42
N LYS A 797 36.42 21.19 -4.21
CA LYS A 797 37.38 22.03 -3.49
C LYS A 797 38.72 22.16 -4.26
N PRO A 798 39.28 23.37 -4.42
CA PRO A 798 40.62 23.57 -4.98
C PRO A 798 41.71 22.91 -4.13
N ARG A 799 42.87 22.59 -4.73
CA ARG A 799 43.99 21.93 -4.00
C ARG A 799 44.52 22.76 -2.82
N ASN A 800 44.53 24.09 -2.93
CA ASN A 800 44.99 25.01 -1.88
C ASN A 800 43.81 25.71 -1.19
N TYR A 801 42.74 24.96 -0.89
CA TYR A 801 41.53 25.51 -0.29
C TYR A 801 41.80 26.05 1.12
N SER A 802 41.48 27.33 1.33
CA SER A 802 41.34 27.95 2.65
C SER A 802 39.94 28.54 2.77
N PRO A 803 39.13 28.17 3.79
CA PRO A 803 37.75 28.63 3.92
C PRO A 803 37.62 30.16 4.05
N GLU A 804 38.64 30.82 4.59
CA GLU A 804 38.70 32.28 4.81
C GLU A 804 39.22 33.05 3.59
N GLN A 805 39.69 32.37 2.53
CA GLN A 805 40.15 33.03 1.31
C GLN A 805 39.02 33.88 0.73
N ARG A 806 39.31 35.16 0.45
CA ARG A 806 38.33 36.14 -0.02
C ARG A 806 38.42 36.31 -1.53
N PHE A 807 37.26 36.28 -2.18
CA PHE A 807 37.09 36.58 -3.60
C PHE A 807 36.32 37.89 -3.73
N PHE A 808 36.99 38.94 -4.20
CA PHE A 808 36.34 40.21 -4.52
C PHE A 808 35.85 40.17 -5.98
N MET A 809 34.54 40.34 -6.15
CA MET A 809 33.87 40.27 -7.45
C MET A 809 33.20 41.60 -7.77
N VAL A 810 33.36 42.04 -9.02
CA VAL A 810 32.69 43.22 -9.60
C VAL A 810 31.82 42.81 -10.78
N GLY A 811 30.65 43.43 -10.91
CA GLY A 811 29.73 43.12 -11.98
C GLY A 811 30.19 43.63 -13.35
N ALA A 812 30.20 42.73 -14.33
CA ALA A 812 30.58 43.02 -15.72
C ALA A 812 29.37 43.12 -16.67
N ALA A 813 28.16 42.80 -16.20
CA ALA A 813 26.90 42.92 -16.96
C ALA A 813 26.89 42.26 -18.34
N ASP A 814 27.52 41.10 -18.49
CA ASP A 814 27.60 40.38 -19.78
C ASP A 814 26.68 39.15 -19.75
N SER A 815 25.44 39.35 -20.22
CA SER A 815 24.42 38.30 -20.19
C SER A 815 24.77 37.09 -21.05
N ASP A 816 25.39 37.28 -22.21
CA ASP A 816 25.67 36.17 -23.14
C ASP A 816 26.84 35.33 -22.62
N LYS A 817 27.88 35.96 -22.05
CA LYS A 817 28.95 35.25 -21.35
C LYS A 817 28.43 34.55 -20.09
N CYS A 818 27.54 35.20 -19.33
CA CYS A 818 26.88 34.54 -18.20
C CYS A 818 26.14 33.27 -18.64
N ARG A 819 25.36 33.36 -19.74
CA ARG A 819 24.65 32.20 -20.32
C ARG A 819 25.61 31.09 -20.74
N SER A 820 26.74 31.42 -21.35
CA SER A 820 27.77 30.45 -21.74
C SER A 820 28.34 29.70 -20.53
N ILE A 821 28.66 30.42 -19.44
CA ILE A 821 29.17 29.81 -18.21
C ILE A 821 28.11 28.95 -17.54
N VAL A 822 26.87 29.44 -17.44
CA VAL A 822 25.71 28.67 -16.98
C VAL A 822 25.56 27.38 -17.79
N LYS A 823 25.66 27.44 -19.11
CA LYS A 823 25.58 26.25 -19.97
C LYS A 823 26.69 25.24 -19.68
N SER A 824 27.87 25.71 -19.26
CA SER A 824 29.03 24.85 -18.97
C SER A 824 28.90 23.98 -17.72
N ILE A 825 27.94 24.23 -16.82
CA ILE A 825 27.71 23.38 -15.64
C ILE A 825 26.79 22.18 -15.93
N PHE A 826 26.24 22.10 -17.14
CA PHE A 826 25.42 20.98 -17.60
C PHE A 826 26.23 20.05 -18.51
N ASP A 827 26.00 18.75 -18.41
CA ASP A 827 26.47 17.79 -19.41
C ASP A 827 25.32 17.43 -20.36
N PHE A 828 25.31 18.04 -21.54
CA PHE A 828 24.34 17.73 -22.60
C PHE A 828 24.84 16.67 -23.59
N LYS A 829 26.08 16.18 -23.46
CA LYS A 829 26.71 15.28 -24.44
C LYS A 829 26.56 13.83 -24.05
N THR A 830 26.59 13.53 -22.77
CA THR A 830 26.49 12.16 -22.27
C THR A 830 25.03 11.73 -22.19
N CYS A 831 24.60 10.81 -23.07
CA CYS A 831 23.35 10.08 -22.88
C CYS A 831 23.30 8.75 -23.64
N SER A 832 22.63 7.76 -23.06
CA SER A 832 22.40 6.43 -23.64
C SER A 832 21.09 6.31 -24.43
N SER A 833 20.21 7.31 -24.35
CA SER A 833 18.88 7.32 -24.98
C SER A 833 18.82 8.30 -26.16
N SER A 834 17.84 8.13 -27.05
CA SER A 834 17.54 9.10 -28.12
C SER A 834 16.79 10.34 -27.61
N GLN A 835 16.20 10.25 -26.41
CA GLN A 835 15.44 11.32 -25.75
C GLN A 835 16.05 11.62 -24.39
N CYS A 836 16.80 12.72 -24.30
CA CYS A 836 17.62 13.01 -23.14
C CYS A 836 17.50 14.46 -22.69
N SER A 837 17.59 14.63 -21.37
CA SER A 837 17.74 15.94 -20.75
C SER A 837 19.23 16.32 -20.66
N PHE A 838 19.85 16.14 -19.49
CA PHE A 838 21.26 16.36 -19.20
C PHE A 838 21.78 15.35 -18.17
N ASN A 839 23.11 15.25 -18.04
CA ASN A 839 23.84 14.33 -17.15
C ASN A 839 23.45 12.85 -17.32
N GLY A 840 23.23 12.40 -18.56
CA GLY A 840 22.87 11.01 -18.83
C GLY A 840 21.43 10.64 -18.51
N VAL A 841 20.57 11.61 -18.16
CA VAL A 841 19.19 11.35 -17.75
C VAL A 841 18.26 11.30 -18.96
N SER A 842 17.65 10.13 -19.17
CA SER A 842 16.60 9.94 -20.17
C SER A 842 15.33 10.68 -19.74
N GLN A 843 14.73 11.45 -20.65
CA GLN A 843 13.52 12.23 -20.39
C GLN A 843 12.57 12.10 -21.59
N PRO A 844 11.30 11.70 -21.38
CA PRO A 844 10.29 11.76 -22.43
C PRO A 844 10.11 13.20 -22.96
N PRO A 845 9.60 13.38 -24.19
CA PRO A 845 9.27 14.70 -24.71
C PRO A 845 8.24 15.38 -23.81
N VAL A 846 8.47 16.66 -23.53
CA VAL A 846 7.51 17.47 -22.77
C VAL A 846 6.25 17.65 -23.61
N THR A 847 5.09 17.23 -23.08
CA THR A 847 3.79 17.32 -23.77
C THR A 847 2.74 17.94 -22.86
N GLY A 848 1.89 18.79 -23.44
CA GLY A 848 0.86 19.52 -22.71
C GLY A 848 1.38 20.76 -21.96
N ASP A 849 0.58 21.22 -21.01
CA ASP A 849 0.87 22.39 -20.17
C ASP A 849 1.74 22.04 -18.98
N PHE A 850 2.58 22.98 -18.54
CA PHE A 850 3.45 22.83 -17.39
C PHE A 850 3.31 24.01 -16.42
N MET A 851 3.28 23.69 -15.13
CA MET A 851 3.29 24.68 -14.06
C MET A 851 4.70 24.79 -13.48
N ALA A 852 5.31 25.97 -13.59
CA ALA A 852 6.63 26.26 -13.08
C ALA A 852 6.53 27.17 -11.83
N TYR A 853 6.94 26.66 -10.68
CA TYR A 853 6.79 27.34 -9.38
C TYR A 853 8.12 27.46 -8.63
N ALA A 854 8.05 27.95 -7.39
CA ALA A 854 9.22 28.25 -6.56
C ALA A 854 10.26 29.14 -7.31
N GLY A 855 11.50 28.70 -7.44
CA GLY A 855 12.58 29.46 -8.07
C GLY A 855 12.27 29.91 -9.50
N PHE A 856 11.47 29.15 -10.26
CA PHE A 856 11.02 29.53 -11.59
C PHE A 856 10.14 30.79 -11.54
N TYR A 857 9.11 30.78 -10.68
CA TYR A 857 8.19 31.91 -10.53
C TYR A 857 8.91 33.18 -10.07
N TYR A 858 9.78 33.11 -9.06
CA TYR A 858 10.47 34.30 -8.57
C TYR A 858 11.40 34.90 -9.63
N THR A 859 12.01 34.04 -10.46
CA THR A 859 12.86 34.49 -11.57
C THR A 859 12.02 35.17 -12.65
N ALA A 860 10.92 34.56 -13.07
CA ALA A 860 9.99 35.15 -14.05
C ALA A 860 9.36 36.46 -13.54
N LYS A 861 9.04 36.55 -12.23
CA LYS A 861 8.50 37.77 -11.61
C LYS A 861 9.45 38.96 -11.75
N VAL A 862 10.75 38.77 -11.53
CA VAL A 862 11.75 39.85 -11.65
C VAL A 862 11.90 40.31 -13.10
N LEU A 863 11.67 39.41 -14.06
CA LEU A 863 11.63 39.74 -15.49
C LEU A 863 10.29 40.34 -15.94
N GLN A 864 9.29 40.44 -15.05
CA GLN A 864 7.92 40.87 -15.34
C GLN A 864 7.16 39.94 -16.32
N LEU A 865 7.50 38.65 -16.32
CA LEU A 865 6.95 37.62 -17.20
C LEU A 865 6.18 36.54 -16.42
N ILE A 866 5.28 36.95 -15.52
CA ILE A 866 4.42 36.02 -14.77
C ILE A 866 3.36 35.43 -15.70
N GLY A 867 3.04 34.15 -15.55
CA GLY A 867 2.08 33.48 -16.42
C GLY A 867 2.78 32.77 -17.58
N THR A 868 2.25 32.95 -18.79
CA THR A 868 2.85 32.46 -20.04
C THR A 868 3.64 33.58 -20.71
N SER A 869 4.79 33.25 -21.32
CA SER A 869 5.56 34.20 -22.13
C SER A 869 5.97 33.55 -23.46
N ASP A 870 6.51 34.34 -24.38
CA ASP A 870 7.24 33.81 -25.54
C ASP A 870 8.71 33.50 -25.17
N LEU A 871 9.34 32.57 -25.90
CA LEU A 871 10.73 32.16 -25.68
C LEU A 871 11.73 33.28 -26.03
N ASP A 872 11.51 33.99 -27.13
CA ASP A 872 12.37 35.10 -27.56
C ASP A 872 12.15 36.33 -26.66
N GLU A 873 10.92 36.55 -26.20
CA GLU A 873 10.59 37.56 -25.19
C GLU A 873 11.30 37.29 -23.85
N PHE A 874 11.27 36.04 -23.37
CA PHE A 874 11.97 35.67 -22.15
C PHE A 874 13.48 35.89 -22.30
N SER A 875 14.08 35.39 -23.39
CA SER A 875 15.51 35.54 -23.69
C SER A 875 15.95 37.01 -23.76
N SER A 876 15.17 37.86 -24.44
CA SER A 876 15.44 39.29 -24.55
C SER A 876 15.26 40.03 -23.22
N SER A 877 14.27 39.64 -22.42
CA SER A 877 14.06 40.18 -21.07
C SER A 877 15.19 39.81 -20.12
N VAL A 878 15.74 38.59 -20.21
CA VAL A 878 16.96 38.20 -19.48
C VAL A 878 18.11 39.14 -19.83
N ARG A 879 18.38 39.35 -21.12
CA ARG A 879 19.45 40.25 -21.57
C ARG A 879 19.21 41.66 -21.04
N LYS A 880 18.02 42.21 -21.22
CA LYS A 880 17.67 43.56 -20.76
C LYS A 880 17.86 43.72 -19.25
N PHE A 881 17.41 42.75 -18.46
CA PHE A 881 17.55 42.77 -17.00
C PHE A 881 19.02 42.72 -16.56
N CYS A 882 19.83 41.84 -17.14
CA CYS A 882 21.24 41.69 -16.81
C CYS A 882 22.10 42.94 -17.12
N HIS A 883 21.70 43.76 -18.09
CA HIS A 883 22.40 45.00 -18.46
C HIS A 883 21.89 46.24 -17.70
N LYS A 884 20.87 46.12 -16.83
CA LYS A 884 20.47 47.24 -15.97
C LYS A 884 21.57 47.53 -14.96
N HIS A 885 21.86 48.81 -14.72
CA HIS A 885 22.77 49.23 -13.66
C HIS A 885 22.19 48.86 -12.28
N TRP A 886 23.04 48.44 -11.34
CA TRP A 886 22.65 47.92 -10.03
C TRP A 886 21.75 48.87 -9.23
N SER A 887 22.00 50.19 -9.30
CA SER A 887 21.15 51.20 -8.63
C SER A 887 19.70 51.19 -9.13
N VAL A 888 19.48 50.95 -10.42
CA VAL A 888 18.14 50.86 -11.02
C VAL A 888 17.46 49.58 -10.55
N VAL A 889 18.17 48.45 -10.60
CA VAL A 889 17.65 47.15 -10.16
C VAL A 889 17.24 47.19 -8.69
N ARG A 890 18.05 47.80 -7.81
CA ARG A 890 17.74 47.95 -6.38
C ARG A 890 16.49 48.81 -6.14
N THR A 891 16.30 49.85 -6.94
CA THR A 891 15.13 50.76 -6.83
C THR A 891 13.85 50.06 -7.29
N GLU A 892 13.91 49.25 -8.35
CA GLU A 892 12.75 48.53 -8.90
C GLU A 892 12.36 47.28 -8.09
N ALA A 893 13.25 46.74 -7.25
CA ALA A 893 13.08 45.44 -6.60
C ALA A 893 12.22 45.43 -5.32
N ASP A 894 11.46 46.50 -5.05
CA ASP A 894 10.44 46.57 -3.98
C ASP A 894 10.93 46.05 -2.61
N GLY A 895 12.06 46.59 -2.12
CA GLY A 895 12.61 46.25 -0.80
C GLY A 895 13.25 44.86 -0.69
N MET A 896 13.47 44.14 -1.79
CA MET A 896 14.16 42.86 -1.78
C MET A 896 15.62 42.98 -1.31
N PRO A 897 16.07 42.15 -0.35
CA PRO A 897 17.47 42.18 0.10
C PRO A 897 18.47 41.91 -1.02
N ASP A 898 19.55 42.71 -1.07
CA ASP A 898 20.64 42.61 -2.06
C ASP A 898 21.17 41.18 -2.23
N LYS A 899 21.24 40.40 -1.14
CA LYS A 899 21.70 39.00 -1.16
C LYS A 899 20.88 38.10 -2.09
N TYR A 900 19.60 38.38 -2.28
CA TYR A 900 18.74 37.66 -3.22
C TYR A 900 18.76 38.32 -4.59
N LEU A 901 18.71 39.66 -4.62
CA LEU A 901 18.59 40.43 -5.85
C LEU A 901 19.78 40.20 -6.80
N ARG A 902 21.00 40.08 -6.25
CA ARG A 902 22.23 39.82 -7.01
C ARG A 902 22.20 38.51 -7.82
N THR A 903 21.35 37.57 -7.43
CA THR A 903 21.32 36.22 -8.04
C THR A 903 20.46 36.16 -9.30
N PHE A 904 19.61 37.16 -9.58
CA PHE A 904 18.58 37.02 -10.61
C PHE A 904 19.08 37.07 -12.05
N CYS A 905 20.19 37.75 -12.35
CA CYS A 905 20.75 37.70 -13.71
C CYS A 905 21.31 36.30 -14.02
N TYR A 906 22.05 35.70 -13.09
CA TYR A 906 22.43 34.28 -13.15
C TYR A 906 21.19 33.39 -13.24
N ALA A 907 20.23 33.55 -12.32
CA ALA A 907 19.06 32.68 -12.24
C ALA A 907 18.19 32.73 -13.49
N ALA A 908 18.07 33.90 -14.13
CA ALA A 908 17.34 34.07 -15.38
C ALA A 908 18.02 33.32 -16.54
N ASN A 909 19.35 33.43 -16.66
CA ASN A 909 20.10 32.63 -17.64
C ASN A 909 20.05 31.12 -17.31
N TYR A 910 20.10 30.76 -16.02
CA TYR A 910 19.97 29.38 -15.55
C TYR A 910 18.61 28.77 -15.89
N VAL A 911 17.50 29.46 -15.56
CA VAL A 911 16.15 29.03 -15.89
C VAL A 911 15.98 28.92 -17.40
N PHE A 912 16.47 29.89 -18.16
CA PHE A 912 16.44 29.82 -19.62
C PHE A 912 17.15 28.55 -20.13
N THR A 913 18.43 28.35 -19.77
CA THR A 913 19.20 27.17 -20.19
C THR A 913 18.59 25.86 -19.68
N LEU A 914 18.12 25.80 -18.44
CA LEU A 914 17.48 24.61 -17.88
C LEU A 914 16.21 24.25 -18.66
N LEU A 915 15.35 25.22 -18.98
CA LEU A 915 14.12 24.95 -19.72
C LEU A 915 14.40 24.60 -21.18
N THR A 916 15.27 25.35 -21.87
CA THR A 916 15.53 25.14 -23.31
C THR A 916 16.47 23.98 -23.60
N ASP A 917 17.64 23.94 -22.95
CA ASP A 917 18.66 22.94 -23.20
C ASP A 917 18.50 21.71 -22.29
N GLY A 918 18.02 21.88 -21.06
CA GLY A 918 17.82 20.80 -20.10
C GLY A 918 16.53 20.01 -20.33
N TYR A 919 15.38 20.65 -20.08
CA TYR A 919 14.05 20.04 -20.20
C TYR A 919 13.50 20.03 -21.63
N LYS A 920 14.23 20.62 -22.58
CA LYS A 920 13.93 20.59 -24.03
C LYS A 920 12.65 21.30 -24.44
N PHE A 921 12.28 22.39 -23.75
CA PHE A 921 11.25 23.29 -24.25
C PHE A 921 11.78 24.10 -25.44
N ASP A 922 11.10 23.97 -26.57
CA ASP A 922 11.35 24.73 -27.80
C ASP A 922 10.34 25.89 -27.96
N LYS A 923 10.39 26.60 -29.10
CA LYS A 923 9.48 27.73 -29.36
C LYS A 923 8.00 27.32 -29.34
N GLU A 924 7.67 26.09 -29.71
CA GLU A 924 6.28 25.64 -29.77
C GLU A 924 5.76 25.21 -28.40
N SER A 925 6.59 24.56 -27.60
CA SER A 925 6.23 24.03 -26.28
C SER A 925 6.42 25.04 -25.15
N TRP A 926 7.27 26.07 -25.30
CA TRP A 926 7.50 27.10 -24.29
C TRP A 926 6.23 27.85 -23.88
N LYS A 927 5.33 28.11 -24.84
CA LYS A 927 4.05 28.79 -24.60
C LYS A 927 3.14 28.04 -23.62
N ASN A 928 3.42 26.76 -23.39
CA ASN A 928 2.66 25.91 -22.48
C ASN A 928 3.21 25.98 -21.03
N ILE A 929 4.27 26.75 -20.77
CA ILE A 929 4.82 26.96 -19.42
C ILE A 929 4.10 28.11 -18.74
N ASN A 930 3.60 27.86 -17.53
CA ASN A 930 2.94 28.85 -16.70
C ASN A 930 3.71 29.09 -15.40
N PHE A 931 4.30 30.28 -15.25
CA PHE A 931 5.03 30.68 -14.05
C PHE A 931 4.07 31.18 -12.97
N LYS A 932 3.77 30.35 -11.96
CA LYS A 932 2.86 30.69 -10.86
C LYS A 932 3.39 30.29 -9.49
N ARG A 933 3.01 31.07 -8.48
CA ARG A 933 3.26 30.76 -7.06
C ARG A 933 2.11 30.01 -6.40
N GLU A 934 0.89 30.37 -6.77
CA GLU A 934 -0.35 29.94 -6.11
C GLU A 934 -1.44 29.65 -7.14
N VAL A 935 -2.32 28.71 -6.80
CA VAL A 935 -3.58 28.45 -7.51
C VAL A 935 -4.70 28.47 -6.46
N LYS A 936 -5.77 29.23 -6.73
CA LYS A 936 -6.90 29.41 -5.80
C LYS A 936 -6.48 29.83 -4.38
N LYS A 937 -5.44 30.68 -4.27
CA LYS A 937 -4.83 31.18 -3.01
C LYS A 937 -4.08 30.12 -2.18
N THR A 938 -3.87 28.91 -2.72
CA THR A 938 -3.04 27.88 -2.10
C THR A 938 -1.67 27.88 -2.76
N SER A 939 -0.60 27.87 -1.96
CA SER A 939 0.77 27.81 -2.46
C SER A 939 1.02 26.46 -3.15
N ILE A 940 1.69 26.50 -4.29
CA ILE A 940 2.09 25.27 -4.99
C ILE A 940 3.35 24.72 -4.29
N GLY A 941 3.29 23.45 -3.89
CA GLY A 941 4.36 22.72 -3.23
C GLY A 941 4.00 21.25 -3.07
N TRP A 942 4.96 20.40 -2.70
CA TRP A 942 4.76 18.95 -2.62
C TRP A 942 3.84 18.53 -1.44
N SER A 943 3.75 19.35 -0.38
CA SER A 943 3.06 19.01 0.88
C SER A 943 1.58 18.66 0.71
N LEU A 944 0.82 19.41 -0.10
CA LEU A 944 -0.60 19.11 -0.35
C LEU A 944 -0.77 17.78 -1.10
N GLY A 945 0.04 17.52 -2.13
CA GLY A 945 0.03 16.28 -2.89
C GLY A 945 0.41 15.06 -2.05
N TYR A 946 1.32 15.24 -1.10
CA TYR A 946 1.61 14.23 -0.08
C TYR A 946 0.38 13.95 0.77
N MET A 947 -0.26 15.00 1.33
CA MET A 947 -1.46 14.84 2.15
C MET A 947 -2.61 14.16 1.38
N LEU A 948 -2.83 14.52 0.11
CA LEU A 948 -3.80 13.87 -0.77
C LEU A 948 -3.49 12.38 -0.96
N SER A 949 -2.22 12.04 -1.24
CA SER A 949 -1.80 10.65 -1.37
C SER A 949 -1.98 9.86 -0.06
N MET A 950 -1.59 10.45 1.07
CA MET A 950 -1.71 9.82 2.40
C MET A 950 -3.16 9.70 2.86
N SER A 951 -4.05 10.61 2.43
CA SER A 951 -5.47 10.54 2.75
C SER A 951 -6.11 9.22 2.30
N ASN A 952 -5.55 8.54 1.29
CA ASN A 952 -5.99 7.21 0.88
C ASN A 952 -5.89 6.17 2.00
N MET A 953 -4.91 6.31 2.89
CA MET A 953 -4.59 5.33 3.94
C MET A 953 -5.35 5.57 5.26
N ILE A 954 -6.02 6.72 5.41
CA ILE A 954 -6.72 7.09 6.65
C ILE A 954 -8.16 6.56 6.61
N PRO A 955 -8.64 5.68 7.48
CA PRO A 955 -10.04 5.21 7.42
C PRO A 955 -11.07 6.36 7.46
N SER A 956 -12.22 6.22 6.78
CA SER A 956 -13.30 7.21 6.89
C SER A 956 -14.03 7.05 8.23
N GLU A 957 -14.00 8.08 9.08
CA GLU A 957 -14.84 8.13 10.29
C GLU A 957 -16.27 8.53 9.94
N VAL A 958 -17.24 7.67 10.28
CA VAL A 958 -18.67 7.89 10.03
C VAL A 958 -19.44 7.78 11.34
N GLU A 959 -20.06 8.87 11.76
CA GLU A 959 -21.06 8.84 12.81
C GLU A 959 -22.44 8.59 12.17
N GLU A 960 -23.00 7.41 12.39
CA GLU A 960 -24.35 7.08 11.95
C GLU A 960 -25.35 7.70 12.93
N ILE A 961 -26.01 8.80 12.54
CA ILE A 961 -27.10 9.36 13.34
C ILE A 961 -28.32 8.44 13.18
N PRO A 962 -28.85 7.84 14.27
CA PRO A 962 -30.03 7.02 14.18
C PRO A 962 -31.26 7.87 13.82
N PRO A 963 -32.26 7.31 13.10
CA PRO A 963 -33.50 8.01 12.80
C PRO A 963 -34.31 8.28 14.08
N LEU A 964 -35.47 8.96 13.95
CA LEU A 964 -36.39 9.22 15.06
C LEU A 964 -36.58 7.96 15.91
N THR A 965 -36.49 8.10 17.24
CA THR A 965 -36.65 6.97 18.15
C THR A 965 -38.00 6.29 17.92
N ASN A 966 -38.04 4.95 18.06
CA ASN A 966 -39.25 4.15 17.82
C ASN A 966 -40.53 4.74 18.46
N PRO A 967 -40.51 5.28 19.70
CA PRO A 967 -41.71 5.88 20.30
C PRO A 967 -42.17 7.17 19.60
N VAL A 968 -41.24 8.03 19.19
CA VAL A 968 -41.55 9.31 18.53
C VAL A 968 -42.06 9.06 17.11
N PHE A 969 -41.42 8.15 16.38
CA PHE A 969 -41.87 7.76 15.05
C PHE A 969 -43.25 7.09 15.08
N ALA A 970 -43.45 6.12 15.98
CA ALA A 970 -44.76 5.46 16.15
C ALA A 970 -45.85 6.46 16.57
N GLY A 971 -45.53 7.40 17.46
CA GLY A 971 -46.45 8.45 17.90
C GLY A 971 -46.88 9.38 16.76
N LEU A 972 -45.96 9.81 15.90
CA LEU A 972 -46.27 10.66 14.74
C LEU A 972 -47.07 9.91 13.67
N ILE A 973 -46.70 8.66 13.37
CA ILE A 973 -47.47 7.80 12.45
C ILE A 973 -48.90 7.61 12.97
N PHE A 974 -49.06 7.30 14.26
CA PHE A 974 -50.37 7.13 14.87
C PHE A 974 -51.20 8.42 14.82
N LEU A 975 -50.60 9.56 15.20
CA LEU A 975 -51.27 10.86 15.20
C LEU A 975 -51.78 11.24 13.80
N PHE A 976 -50.94 11.17 12.78
CA PHE A 976 -51.34 11.54 11.42
C PHE A 976 -52.24 10.48 10.77
N SER A 977 -52.12 9.20 11.11
CA SER A 977 -53.07 8.17 10.67
C SER A 977 -54.45 8.40 11.26
N ALA A 978 -54.53 8.69 12.57
CA ALA A 978 -55.79 9.01 13.23
C ALA A 978 -56.41 10.29 12.66
N LEU A 979 -55.61 11.33 12.43
CA LEU A 979 -56.08 12.58 11.81
C LEU A 979 -56.60 12.35 10.40
N THR A 980 -55.93 11.50 9.60
CA THR A 980 -56.34 11.12 8.25
C THR A 980 -57.64 10.32 8.26
N ILE A 981 -57.81 9.38 9.20
CA ILE A 981 -59.05 8.61 9.35
C ILE A 981 -60.21 9.52 9.76
N VAL A 982 -60.02 10.38 10.76
CA VAL A 982 -61.06 11.30 11.24
C VAL A 982 -61.46 12.28 10.14
N THR A 983 -60.50 12.84 9.40
CA THR A 983 -60.79 13.74 8.28
C THR A 983 -61.44 12.99 7.11
N ALA A 984 -61.02 11.76 6.79
CA ALA A 984 -61.66 10.95 5.75
C ALA A 984 -63.11 10.58 6.13
N VAL A 985 -63.38 10.24 7.39
CA VAL A 985 -64.73 10.00 7.90
C VAL A 985 -65.57 11.27 7.86
N LEU A 986 -65.00 12.43 8.22
CA LEU A 986 -65.69 13.72 8.08
C LEU A 986 -65.99 14.03 6.62
N VAL A 987 -65.05 13.79 5.69
CA VAL A 987 -65.28 13.91 4.24
C VAL A 987 -66.40 12.96 3.81
N PHE A 988 -66.40 11.72 4.28
CA PHE A 988 -67.42 10.72 3.94
C PHE A 988 -68.81 11.10 4.49
N ILE A 989 -68.91 11.56 5.73
CA ILE A 989 -70.17 12.06 6.34
C ILE A 989 -70.66 13.30 5.59
N ILE A 990 -69.74 14.21 5.26
CA ILE A 990 -70.03 15.42 4.49
C ILE A 990 -70.54 15.03 3.10
N LEU A 991 -69.89 14.07 2.42
CA LEU A 991 -70.32 13.52 1.13
C LEU A 991 -71.70 12.88 1.24
N ILE A 992 -71.94 12.00 2.23
CA ILE A 992 -73.24 11.37 2.50
C ILE A 992 -74.33 12.42 2.73
N ARG A 993 -74.08 13.45 3.56
CA ARG A 993 -75.03 14.55 3.81
C ARG A 993 -75.22 15.50 2.64
N THR A 994 -74.40 15.41 1.60
CA THR A 994 -74.71 16.04 0.30
C THR A 994 -75.39 15.13 -0.69
N CYS A 995 -75.32 13.82 -0.47
CA CYS A 995 -75.92 12.81 -1.33
C CYS A 995 -77.33 12.39 -0.85
N TYR A 996 -77.64 12.61 0.43
CA TYR A 996 -78.97 12.57 1.05
C TYR A 996 -79.40 13.99 1.40
#